data_AF-A0A1A9AKI9-F1
#
_entry.id   AF-A0A1A9AKI9-F1
#
_cell.length_a   1.000
_cell.length_b   1.000
_cell.length_c   1.000
_cell.angle_alpha   90.00
_cell.angle_beta   90.00
_cell.angle_gamma   90.00
#
_symmetry.space_group_name_H-M   'P 1'
#
loop_
_entity.id
_entity.type
_entity.pdbx_description
1 polymer ?
#
loop_
_entity_poly.entity_id
_entity_poly.type
_entity_poly.pdbx_seq_one_letter_code
_entity_poly.pdbx_strand_id
1 'polypeptide(L)'
;MSNKSKYFTLTQLAKQYEDFKGLDLYTFYQELDKPNITEANNDVCDKRILLSGIEDPDVLTFLKNISRILKHLLSHQESSINNIKSKDKHCMYLKYWLYDKLIDKGFNQNDIDIIFSCLEKHKNGCMKLVSSDKPCNFYKLSLKDIYNIKNIYDYSELVFKADMNIYDKISKDSTHLDYFKKGLDLYKSSKTRCPTDRQNAYCYEFNEYERIHNKYKKELPFLSCPEKVLYSLNKKDNQLIKESSHNENTSDVPMDSELHKLLVDDNLLDEVKLHSFYKSLSKHNGNFTSNSCVPSSMYKIKEENAICNLFERVKSILIEWDETYAKYPNVSLDKSCDYLNYWLYEKLIHLGATPCGIEIFYYLWHKHVVDKKEIKNKCYREKSYVFTLEELANKKKLFDFLEYYIKIRGKLKEGNNKNEKRYCAYIKSIFELYKYMLHNNVSKEYNEELWLFRNIFFGNNELHFLEKKCPNMCLDLVFDVRYKTLCPLDKKPSVMDEQVDINICETEELSTVNRYLSKNNEKEYIFEDLNTFSVYNELNREVTTDNYYSFCSKLLPFSAKNCGIYGLCVKLARNIKDLWYMKNKERTDRCDYIIHWMYDKIRNILKIDTNGIYDTNALREFFKVGYEIIHTFGASDCLYNTTNVNFEEQKEKKHLHDYFKDYDKISCGDTYNSMKCEKYCEYVKHINGLYGKYISNCCNCFNSGRCMDMCSDYFKCEDTYNPHNLFETLKCKNMEKYSGGMEKIQKPFFADHYVTWLTEHFEKEKEKPLLKLEEKEFSITPKMESSSTPEKACDKITCDPFYVTTLGAFGFMGFLLISFISYKFTPLGSYFHNNDAKKNNIYFQQSEEQFLEDDFEFNHSNMENGRMRLAYYQA
;
A
#
# COMPACT_ATOMS: atom_id res chain seq x y z
N MET A 1 -21.95 25.83 -23.16
CA MET A 1 -22.13 24.89 -24.29
C MET A 1 -22.95 23.70 -23.80
N SER A 2 -23.78 23.09 -24.65
CA SER A 2 -24.83 22.14 -24.24
C SER A 2 -24.27 20.82 -23.70
N ASN A 3 -24.71 20.39 -22.52
CA ASN A 3 -24.29 19.15 -21.85
C ASN A 3 -25.00 17.89 -22.41
N LYS A 4 -25.28 17.86 -23.72
CA LYS A 4 -26.01 16.80 -24.45
C LYS A 4 -25.14 15.58 -24.81
N SER A 5 -23.93 15.42 -24.24
CA SER A 5 -22.99 14.38 -24.64
C SER A 5 -23.26 13.02 -24.00
N LYS A 6 -23.37 11.98 -24.85
CA LYS A 6 -23.40 10.54 -24.53
C LYS A 6 -24.62 10.04 -23.70
N TYR A 7 -25.82 10.22 -24.24
CA TYR A 7 -27.00 9.40 -23.88
C TYR A 7 -27.62 8.81 -25.14
N PHE A 8 -28.18 7.60 -25.02
CA PHE A 8 -28.81 6.87 -26.12
C PHE A 8 -30.22 6.45 -25.71
N THR A 9 -31.18 6.48 -26.64
CA THR A 9 -32.52 5.91 -26.40
C THR A 9 -32.55 4.41 -26.69
N LEU A 10 -33.54 3.68 -26.16
CA LEU A 10 -33.63 2.23 -26.44
C LEU A 10 -33.73 1.96 -27.95
N THR A 11 -34.49 2.79 -28.67
CA THR A 11 -34.65 2.69 -30.14
C THR A 11 -33.33 2.92 -30.88
N GLN A 12 -32.45 3.81 -30.40
CA GLN A 12 -31.11 4.00 -30.98
C GLN A 12 -30.22 2.77 -30.74
N LEU A 13 -30.19 2.26 -29.50
CA LEU A 13 -29.41 1.07 -29.15
C LEU A 13 -29.88 -0.16 -29.94
N ALA A 14 -31.19 -0.40 -30.02
CA ALA A 14 -31.77 -1.53 -30.75
C ALA A 14 -31.62 -1.43 -32.29
N LYS A 15 -31.40 -0.23 -32.83
CA LYS A 15 -31.03 -0.03 -34.26
C LYS A 15 -29.57 -0.40 -34.53
N GLN A 16 -28.68 -0.20 -33.56
CA GLN A 16 -27.27 -0.57 -33.66
C GLN A 16 -27.02 -2.05 -33.33
N TYR A 17 -27.81 -2.59 -32.40
CA TYR A 17 -27.70 -3.96 -31.89
C TYR A 17 -29.05 -4.67 -32.05
N GLU A 18 -29.29 -5.24 -33.24
CA GLU A 18 -30.53 -5.94 -33.61
C GLU A 18 -30.96 -7.02 -32.59
N ASP A 19 -30.00 -7.66 -31.91
CA ASP A 19 -30.24 -8.69 -30.90
C ASP A 19 -31.12 -8.17 -29.74
N PHE A 20 -31.06 -6.87 -29.42
CA PHE A 20 -31.88 -6.25 -28.37
C PHE A 20 -33.38 -6.25 -28.71
N LYS A 21 -33.76 -6.35 -29.99
CA LYS A 21 -35.16 -6.41 -30.40
C LYS A 21 -35.87 -7.68 -29.95
N GLY A 22 -35.11 -8.76 -29.67
CA GLY A 22 -35.63 -10.01 -29.12
C GLY A 22 -35.86 -10.02 -27.61
N LEU A 23 -35.56 -8.92 -26.89
CA LEU A 23 -35.70 -8.86 -25.43
C LEU A 23 -37.13 -8.51 -25.00
N ASP A 24 -37.57 -9.09 -23.87
CA ASP A 24 -38.86 -8.77 -23.23
C ASP A 24 -39.03 -7.26 -23.00
N LEU A 25 -37.95 -6.57 -22.60
CA LEU A 25 -37.92 -5.12 -22.39
C LEU A 25 -38.26 -4.35 -23.68
N TYR A 26 -37.64 -4.73 -24.81
CA TYR A 26 -37.89 -4.06 -26.08
C TYR A 26 -39.31 -4.31 -26.57
N THR A 27 -39.79 -5.55 -26.47
CA THR A 27 -41.17 -5.91 -26.81
C THR A 27 -42.16 -5.08 -25.99
N PHE A 28 -41.98 -5.00 -24.66
CA PHE A 28 -42.83 -4.19 -23.79
C PHE A 28 -42.76 -2.70 -24.14
N TYR A 29 -41.56 -2.16 -24.38
CA TYR A 29 -41.36 -0.76 -24.77
C TYR A 29 -42.09 -0.42 -26.08
N GLN A 30 -42.01 -1.29 -27.09
CA GLN A 30 -42.73 -1.10 -28.36
C GLN A 30 -44.25 -1.10 -28.18
N GLU A 31 -44.80 -1.93 -27.28
CA GLU A 31 -46.23 -1.91 -26.96
C GLU A 31 -46.67 -0.60 -26.28
N LEU A 32 -45.82 0.00 -25.43
CA LEU A 32 -46.09 1.32 -24.82
C LEU A 32 -46.02 2.48 -25.84
N ASP A 33 -45.20 2.32 -26.89
CA ASP A 33 -45.03 3.31 -27.97
C ASP A 33 -46.10 3.23 -29.07
N LYS A 34 -46.97 2.21 -29.05
CA LYS A 34 -48.07 2.13 -30.02
C LYS A 34 -49.02 3.32 -29.86
N PRO A 35 -49.42 3.99 -30.95
CA PRO A 35 -50.41 5.07 -30.86
C PRO A 35 -51.74 4.52 -30.35
N ASN A 36 -52.22 5.04 -29.23
CA ASN A 36 -53.56 4.71 -28.72
C ASN A 36 -54.63 5.30 -29.65
N ILE A 37 -55.23 4.45 -30.50
CA ILE A 37 -56.23 4.84 -31.52
C ILE A 37 -57.59 5.25 -30.91
N THR A 38 -57.78 5.14 -29.60
CA THR A 38 -59.03 5.53 -28.92
C THR A 38 -59.17 7.04 -28.77
N GLU A 39 -59.65 7.69 -29.83
CA GLU A 39 -60.25 9.03 -29.76
C GLU A 39 -61.42 9.04 -28.78
N ALA A 40 -61.19 9.58 -27.59
CA ALA A 40 -62.26 9.97 -26.68
C ALA A 40 -61.84 11.22 -25.89
N ASN A 41 -62.21 12.41 -26.39
CA ASN A 41 -62.07 13.71 -25.71
C ASN A 41 -62.90 13.83 -24.40
N ASN A 42 -63.33 12.71 -23.82
CA ASN A 42 -64.19 12.60 -22.67
C ASN A 42 -63.62 11.69 -21.56
N ASP A 43 -62.34 11.29 -21.63
CA ASP A 43 -61.77 10.49 -20.55
C ASP A 43 -61.76 11.26 -19.21
N VAL A 44 -62.20 10.58 -18.15
CA VAL A 44 -62.28 11.16 -16.80
C VAL A 44 -60.89 11.56 -16.31
N CYS A 45 -59.86 10.86 -16.78
CA CYS A 45 -58.47 11.12 -16.44
C CYS A 45 -57.90 12.36 -17.12
N ASP A 46 -58.12 12.55 -18.42
CA ASP A 46 -57.72 13.76 -19.12
C ASP A 46 -58.32 15.02 -18.47
N LYS A 47 -59.58 14.94 -18.01
CA LYS A 47 -60.26 16.03 -17.28
C LYS A 47 -59.64 16.29 -15.90
N ARG A 48 -59.25 15.25 -15.15
CA ARG A 48 -58.56 15.39 -13.85
C ARG A 48 -57.13 15.94 -13.97
N ILE A 49 -56.44 15.63 -15.05
CA ILE A 49 -55.11 16.18 -15.36
C ILE A 49 -55.23 17.67 -15.72
N LEU A 50 -56.20 18.05 -16.57
CA LEU A 50 -56.50 19.45 -16.89
C LEU A 50 -56.80 20.30 -15.63
N LEU A 51 -57.57 19.75 -14.69
CA LEU A 51 -57.87 20.39 -13.40
C LEU A 51 -56.68 20.46 -12.42
N SER A 52 -55.48 20.02 -12.81
CA SER A 52 -54.28 20.08 -11.97
C SER A 52 -53.42 21.33 -12.16
N GLY A 53 -53.83 22.28 -13.02
CA GLY A 53 -53.18 23.60 -13.15
C GLY A 53 -51.83 23.58 -13.86
N ILE A 54 -51.65 22.66 -14.82
CA ILE A 54 -50.42 22.54 -15.61
C ILE A 54 -50.54 23.43 -16.85
N GLU A 55 -49.70 24.46 -16.94
CA GLU A 55 -49.73 25.45 -18.01
C GLU A 55 -48.95 25.03 -19.27
N ASP A 56 -47.92 24.19 -19.11
CA ASP A 56 -47.10 23.70 -20.22
C ASP A 56 -47.87 22.70 -21.10
N PRO A 57 -48.08 22.99 -22.41
CA PRO A 57 -48.87 22.13 -23.30
C PRO A 57 -48.21 20.78 -23.62
N ASP A 58 -46.87 20.71 -23.64
CA ASP A 58 -46.11 19.50 -23.98
C ASP A 58 -46.09 18.53 -22.80
N VAL A 59 -45.89 19.05 -21.59
CA VAL A 59 -46.03 18.30 -20.32
C VAL A 59 -47.46 17.79 -20.15
N LEU A 60 -48.46 18.65 -20.39
CA LEU A 60 -49.87 18.28 -20.32
C LEU A 60 -50.22 17.18 -21.34
N THR A 61 -49.72 17.27 -22.57
CA THR A 61 -49.92 16.26 -23.61
C THR A 61 -49.24 14.94 -23.26
N PHE A 62 -48.03 15.00 -22.71
CA PHE A 62 -47.29 13.82 -22.26
C PHE A 62 -47.99 13.09 -21.10
N LEU A 63 -48.51 13.83 -20.10
CA LEU A 63 -49.25 13.26 -18.97
C LEU A 63 -50.57 12.60 -19.40
N LYS A 64 -51.31 13.19 -20.34
CA LYS A 64 -52.48 12.55 -20.95
C LYS A 64 -52.10 11.24 -21.65
N ASN A 65 -50.99 11.24 -22.40
CA ASN A 65 -50.52 10.02 -23.06
C ASN A 65 -50.15 8.92 -22.05
N ILE A 66 -49.43 9.25 -20.97
CA ILE A 66 -49.14 8.30 -19.88
C ILE A 66 -50.43 7.72 -19.32
N SER A 67 -51.42 8.55 -18.98
CA SER A 67 -52.69 8.06 -18.42
C SER A 67 -53.42 7.10 -19.35
N ARG A 68 -53.40 7.36 -20.67
CA ARG A 68 -53.99 6.48 -21.69
C ARG A 68 -53.23 5.17 -21.85
N ILE A 69 -51.90 5.20 -21.86
CA ILE A 69 -51.03 4.01 -21.87
C ILE A 69 -51.31 3.15 -20.63
N LEU A 70 -51.29 3.74 -19.44
CA LEU A 70 -51.57 3.04 -18.18
C LEU A 70 -52.96 2.41 -18.16
N LYS A 71 -53.96 3.06 -18.76
CA LYS A 71 -55.33 2.55 -18.93
C LYS A 71 -55.44 1.43 -19.97
N HIS A 72 -54.71 1.53 -21.09
CA HIS A 72 -54.65 0.48 -22.13
C HIS A 72 -54.04 -0.82 -21.60
N LEU A 73 -53.02 -0.72 -20.73
CA LEU A 73 -52.45 -1.85 -19.99
C LEU A 73 -53.45 -2.56 -19.05
N LEU A 74 -54.65 -2.01 -18.84
CA LEU A 74 -55.72 -2.60 -18.00
C LEU A 74 -56.79 -3.34 -18.82
N SER A 75 -57.04 -2.92 -20.07
CA SER A 75 -58.24 -3.34 -20.82
C SER A 75 -58.07 -4.64 -21.61
N HIS A 76 -56.84 -5.02 -21.97
CA HIS A 76 -56.58 -6.24 -22.75
C HIS A 76 -55.99 -7.37 -21.90
N GLN A 77 -56.86 -8.25 -21.42
CA GLN A 77 -56.47 -9.57 -20.88
C GLN A 77 -55.76 -10.46 -21.92
N GLU A 78 -55.88 -10.15 -23.22
CA GLU A 78 -55.24 -10.86 -24.34
C GLU A 78 -54.07 -10.08 -24.99
N SER A 79 -53.47 -9.12 -24.30
CA SER A 79 -52.27 -8.43 -24.82
C SER A 79 -51.03 -9.33 -24.82
N SER A 80 -50.14 -9.15 -25.81
CA SER A 80 -48.81 -9.78 -25.93
C SER A 80 -47.97 -9.65 -24.65
N ILE A 81 -48.21 -8.58 -23.89
CA ILE A 81 -47.61 -8.25 -22.60
C ILE A 81 -47.90 -9.30 -21.52
N ASN A 82 -49.08 -9.93 -21.49
CA ASN A 82 -49.43 -10.91 -20.45
C ASN A 82 -48.61 -12.22 -20.54
N ASN A 83 -47.91 -12.46 -21.66
CA ASN A 83 -47.00 -13.59 -21.84
C ASN A 83 -45.60 -13.34 -21.27
N ILE A 84 -45.28 -12.12 -20.83
CA ILE A 84 -44.01 -11.83 -20.14
C ILE A 84 -44.02 -12.56 -18.80
N LYS A 85 -43.10 -13.51 -18.62
CA LYS A 85 -43.06 -14.48 -17.51
C LYS A 85 -42.93 -13.88 -16.10
N SER A 86 -42.79 -12.56 -15.99
CA SER A 86 -42.50 -11.85 -14.74
C SER A 86 -43.33 -10.57 -14.62
N LYS A 87 -44.57 -10.69 -14.12
CA LYS A 87 -45.43 -9.51 -13.82
C LYS A 87 -44.74 -8.48 -12.91
N ASP A 88 -43.85 -8.92 -12.02
CA ASP A 88 -43.01 -8.06 -11.18
C ASP A 88 -42.10 -7.09 -11.98
N LYS A 89 -41.77 -7.41 -13.25
CA LYS A 89 -40.98 -6.53 -14.13
C LYS A 89 -41.80 -5.46 -14.85
N HIS A 90 -43.13 -5.51 -14.85
CA HIS A 90 -43.95 -4.55 -15.61
C HIS A 90 -43.75 -3.10 -15.10
N CYS A 91 -43.73 -2.89 -13.78
CA CYS A 91 -43.40 -1.58 -13.21
C CYS A 91 -41.99 -1.12 -13.61
N MET A 92 -41.03 -2.04 -13.63
CA MET A 92 -39.64 -1.77 -13.96
C MET A 92 -39.48 -1.30 -15.42
N TYR A 93 -40.09 -2.01 -16.37
CA TYR A 93 -40.06 -1.65 -17.79
C TYR A 93 -40.87 -0.37 -18.09
N LEU A 94 -41.97 -0.13 -17.36
CA LEU A 94 -42.75 1.11 -17.44
C LEU A 94 -41.95 2.33 -16.96
N LYS A 95 -41.23 2.21 -15.84
CA LYS A 95 -40.33 3.26 -15.34
C LYS A 95 -39.18 3.52 -16.31
N TYR A 96 -38.57 2.46 -16.85
CA TYR A 96 -37.56 2.56 -17.89
C TYR A 96 -38.06 3.37 -19.10
N TRP A 97 -39.24 3.02 -19.65
CA TRP A 97 -39.85 3.74 -20.77
C TRP A 97 -40.11 5.21 -20.41
N LEU A 98 -40.65 5.49 -19.21
CA LEU A 98 -40.87 6.86 -18.73
C LEU A 98 -39.56 7.66 -18.71
N TYR A 99 -38.49 7.08 -18.17
CA TYR A 99 -37.17 7.72 -18.10
C TYR A 99 -36.57 7.97 -19.48
N ASP A 100 -36.68 7.01 -20.40
CA ASP A 100 -36.23 7.16 -21.79
C ASP A 100 -37.00 8.27 -22.52
N LYS A 101 -38.33 8.37 -22.32
CA LYS A 101 -39.16 9.43 -22.92
C LYS A 101 -38.95 10.81 -22.30
N LEU A 102 -38.69 10.90 -20.99
CA LEU A 102 -38.34 12.18 -20.34
C LEU A 102 -37.03 12.74 -20.94
N ILE A 103 -36.07 11.85 -21.21
CA ILE A 103 -34.79 12.19 -21.85
C ILE A 103 -34.98 12.56 -23.33
N ASP A 104 -35.69 11.73 -24.10
CA ASP A 104 -35.91 11.89 -25.55
C ASP A 104 -36.65 13.19 -25.89
N LYS A 105 -37.66 13.55 -25.09
CA LYS A 105 -38.41 14.82 -25.24
C LYS A 105 -37.62 16.05 -24.78
N GLY A 106 -36.49 15.88 -24.10
CA GLY A 106 -35.64 16.98 -23.65
C GLY A 106 -36.24 17.84 -22.53
N PHE A 107 -37.15 17.28 -21.73
CA PHE A 107 -37.76 17.98 -20.59
C PHE A 107 -36.71 18.43 -19.57
N ASN A 108 -36.88 19.63 -19.03
CA ASN A 108 -36.01 20.20 -18.00
C ASN A 108 -36.44 19.78 -16.57
N GLN A 109 -35.68 20.17 -15.55
CA GLN A 109 -35.95 19.76 -14.17
C GLN A 109 -37.32 20.21 -13.64
N ASN A 110 -37.82 21.38 -14.05
CA ASN A 110 -39.12 21.89 -13.62
C ASN A 110 -40.25 21.06 -14.23
N ASP A 111 -40.16 20.75 -15.52
CA ASP A 111 -41.10 19.91 -16.25
C ASP A 111 -41.19 18.52 -15.60
N ILE A 112 -40.04 17.93 -15.30
CA ILE A 112 -39.89 16.64 -14.60
C ILE A 112 -40.51 16.70 -13.20
N ASP A 113 -40.27 17.78 -12.45
CA ASP A 113 -40.85 18.01 -11.13
C ASP A 113 -42.39 18.08 -11.18
N ILE A 114 -42.95 18.74 -12.20
CA ILE A 114 -44.40 18.80 -12.45
C ILE A 114 -44.95 17.41 -12.80
N ILE A 115 -44.27 16.67 -13.69
CA ILE A 115 -44.67 15.33 -14.12
C ILE A 115 -44.73 14.37 -12.92
N PHE A 116 -43.66 14.28 -12.12
CA PHE A 116 -43.66 13.41 -10.93
C PHE A 116 -44.71 13.82 -9.89
N SER A 117 -44.90 15.13 -9.68
CA SER A 117 -45.93 15.62 -8.74
C SER A 117 -47.34 15.24 -9.21
N CYS A 118 -47.59 15.24 -10.53
CA CYS A 118 -48.84 14.79 -11.11
C CYS A 118 -49.02 13.26 -10.99
N LEU A 119 -47.99 12.47 -11.29
CA LEU A 119 -48.00 11.01 -11.14
C LEU A 119 -48.31 10.59 -9.70
N GLU A 120 -47.64 11.19 -8.72
CA GLU A 120 -47.83 10.92 -7.29
C GLU A 120 -49.24 11.32 -6.82
N LYS A 121 -49.73 12.51 -7.21
CA LYS A 121 -51.09 12.99 -6.88
C LYS A 121 -52.20 12.06 -7.38
N HIS A 122 -52.02 11.44 -8.54
CA HIS A 122 -53.04 10.61 -9.20
C HIS A 122 -52.78 9.10 -9.14
N LYS A 123 -51.78 8.65 -8.36
CA LYS A 123 -51.33 7.23 -8.26
C LYS A 123 -52.39 6.22 -7.85
N ASN A 124 -53.40 6.66 -7.10
CA ASN A 124 -54.51 5.82 -6.62
C ASN A 124 -55.73 5.85 -7.56
N GLY A 125 -55.65 6.54 -8.70
CA GLY A 125 -56.71 6.64 -9.69
C GLY A 125 -56.16 6.45 -11.11
N CYS A 126 -56.08 7.54 -11.86
CA CYS A 126 -55.74 7.54 -13.28
C CYS A 126 -54.31 7.09 -13.62
N MET A 127 -53.41 7.10 -12.64
CA MET A 127 -52.03 6.65 -12.80
C MET A 127 -51.77 5.29 -12.09
N LYS A 128 -52.82 4.54 -11.76
CA LYS A 128 -52.72 3.23 -11.11
C LYS A 128 -52.54 2.11 -12.13
N LEU A 129 -51.39 1.43 -12.11
CA LEU A 129 -51.23 0.14 -12.81
C LEU A 129 -51.94 -0.97 -12.00
N VAL A 130 -52.85 -1.73 -12.64
CA VAL A 130 -53.67 -2.77 -11.97
C VAL A 130 -53.20 -4.20 -12.30
N SER A 131 -52.25 -4.40 -13.21
CA SER A 131 -51.73 -5.72 -13.61
C SER A 131 -50.78 -6.39 -12.57
N SER A 132 -50.73 -5.83 -11.36
CA SER A 132 -50.00 -6.28 -10.18
C SER A 132 -50.86 -6.02 -8.93
N ASP A 133 -50.79 -6.89 -7.93
CA ASP A 133 -51.49 -6.69 -6.64
C ASP A 133 -50.98 -5.46 -5.85
N LYS A 134 -49.91 -4.81 -6.34
CA LYS A 134 -49.33 -3.58 -5.78
C LYS A 134 -49.12 -2.53 -6.89
N PRO A 135 -49.48 -1.25 -6.66
CA PRO A 135 -49.23 -0.17 -7.61
C PRO A 135 -47.72 0.09 -7.76
N CYS A 136 -47.31 0.63 -8.91
CA CYS A 136 -45.93 1.08 -9.11
C CYS A 136 -45.68 2.41 -8.37
N ASN A 137 -44.59 2.50 -7.62
CA ASN A 137 -44.19 3.73 -6.94
C ASN A 137 -43.30 4.57 -7.87
N PHE A 138 -43.64 5.84 -8.10
CA PHE A 138 -42.81 6.76 -8.89
C PHE A 138 -42.13 7.77 -7.96
N TYR A 139 -40.87 7.54 -7.61
CA TYR A 139 -40.11 8.46 -6.77
C TYR A 139 -39.69 9.69 -7.57
N LYS A 140 -39.77 10.89 -6.97
CA LYS A 140 -39.37 12.15 -7.61
C LYS A 140 -37.84 12.22 -7.77
N LEU A 141 -37.34 11.91 -8.97
CA LEU A 141 -35.92 11.91 -9.31
C LEU A 141 -35.46 13.27 -9.89
N SER A 142 -34.20 13.63 -9.67
CA SER A 142 -33.58 14.70 -10.46
C SER A 142 -33.28 14.20 -11.89
N LEU A 143 -33.19 15.10 -12.87
CA LEU A 143 -32.81 14.77 -14.25
C LEU A 143 -31.47 13.99 -14.31
N LYS A 144 -30.51 14.35 -13.45
CA LYS A 144 -29.24 13.61 -13.29
C LYS A 144 -29.45 12.18 -12.78
N ASP A 145 -30.37 12.00 -11.83
CA ASP A 145 -30.70 10.69 -11.28
C ASP A 145 -31.45 9.82 -12.30
N ILE A 146 -32.37 10.40 -13.09
CA ILE A 146 -33.03 9.72 -14.22
C ILE A 146 -31.99 9.21 -15.21
N TYR A 147 -31.05 10.07 -15.65
CA TYR A 147 -29.95 9.67 -16.52
C TYR A 147 -29.12 8.50 -15.97
N ASN A 148 -28.82 8.52 -14.66
CA ASN A 148 -28.04 7.47 -14.01
C ASN A 148 -28.82 6.15 -13.90
N ILE A 149 -30.06 6.19 -13.42
CA ILE A 149 -30.95 5.00 -13.32
C ILE A 149 -31.19 4.39 -14.71
N LYS A 150 -31.43 5.22 -15.73
CA LYS A 150 -31.60 4.77 -17.12
C LYS A 150 -30.35 4.06 -17.67
N ASN A 151 -29.16 4.60 -17.40
CA ASN A 151 -27.89 3.99 -17.82
C ASN A 151 -27.62 2.66 -17.07
N ILE A 152 -28.03 2.54 -15.81
CA ILE A 152 -28.00 1.28 -15.06
C ILE A 152 -28.90 0.24 -15.75
N TYR A 153 -30.15 0.60 -16.04
CA TYR A 153 -31.09 -0.28 -16.75
C TYR A 153 -30.57 -0.76 -18.11
N ASP A 154 -29.99 0.13 -18.91
CA ASP A 154 -29.42 -0.23 -20.22
C ASP A 154 -28.32 -1.27 -20.07
N TYR A 155 -27.42 -1.10 -19.10
CA TYR A 155 -26.39 -2.08 -18.83
C TYR A 155 -26.99 -3.42 -18.35
N SER A 156 -27.91 -3.39 -17.40
CA SER A 156 -28.39 -4.59 -16.72
C SER A 156 -29.38 -5.42 -17.54
N GLU A 157 -30.30 -4.78 -18.27
CA GLU A 157 -31.35 -5.48 -19.01
C GLU A 157 -30.94 -5.78 -20.46
N LEU A 158 -30.02 -5.01 -21.05
CA LEU A 158 -29.56 -5.23 -22.44
C LEU A 158 -28.24 -6.01 -22.51
N VAL A 159 -27.28 -5.74 -21.62
CA VAL A 159 -25.88 -6.21 -21.77
C VAL A 159 -25.49 -7.29 -20.75
N PHE A 160 -25.91 -7.21 -19.49
CA PHE A 160 -25.47 -8.15 -18.42
C PHE A 160 -25.75 -9.63 -18.72
N LYS A 161 -26.83 -9.96 -19.44
CA LYS A 161 -27.18 -11.33 -19.89
C LYS A 161 -27.06 -11.53 -21.40
N ALA A 162 -26.42 -10.60 -22.10
CA ALA A 162 -26.21 -10.69 -23.54
C ALA A 162 -25.28 -11.85 -23.90
N ASP A 163 -25.44 -12.37 -25.11
CA ASP A 163 -24.46 -13.25 -25.75
C ASP A 163 -23.11 -12.53 -25.87
N MET A 164 -21.98 -13.22 -25.65
CA MET A 164 -20.64 -12.62 -25.74
C MET A 164 -20.34 -12.00 -27.11
N ASN A 165 -21.03 -12.45 -28.18
CA ASN A 165 -20.99 -11.79 -29.49
C ASN A 165 -21.41 -10.31 -29.44
N ILE A 166 -22.27 -9.89 -28.51
CA ILE A 166 -22.72 -8.50 -28.37
C ILE A 166 -21.60 -7.64 -27.76
N TYR A 167 -20.81 -8.18 -26.84
CA TYR A 167 -19.64 -7.51 -26.27
C TYR A 167 -18.60 -7.17 -27.37
N ASP A 168 -18.40 -8.07 -28.33
CA ASP A 168 -17.56 -7.85 -29.53
C ASP A 168 -18.14 -6.85 -30.54
N LYS A 169 -19.47 -6.63 -30.52
CA LYS A 169 -20.12 -5.56 -31.31
C LYS A 169 -19.98 -4.22 -30.59
N ILE A 170 -20.09 -4.20 -29.26
CA ILE A 170 -19.93 -3.00 -28.42
C ILE A 170 -18.49 -2.49 -28.45
N SER A 171 -17.49 -3.36 -28.40
CA SER A 171 -16.07 -2.96 -28.38
C SER A 171 -15.59 -2.21 -29.62
N LYS A 172 -16.31 -2.33 -30.74
CA LYS A 172 -16.03 -1.61 -32.00
C LYS A 172 -16.43 -0.14 -31.95
N ASP A 173 -17.25 0.26 -30.99
CA ASP A 173 -17.69 1.65 -30.79
C ASP A 173 -17.33 2.11 -29.37
N SER A 174 -16.28 2.92 -29.28
CA SER A 174 -15.80 3.47 -28.01
C SER A 174 -16.86 4.29 -27.27
N THR A 175 -17.83 4.89 -27.97
CA THR A 175 -18.89 5.69 -27.35
C THR A 175 -19.92 4.80 -26.65
N HIS A 176 -20.33 3.72 -27.31
CA HIS A 176 -21.22 2.72 -26.71
C HIS A 176 -20.51 1.93 -25.60
N LEU A 177 -19.23 1.58 -25.79
CA LEU A 177 -18.44 0.89 -24.77
C LEU A 177 -18.27 1.74 -23.49
N ASP A 178 -17.92 3.03 -23.62
CA ASP A 178 -17.88 3.97 -22.50
C ASP A 178 -19.24 4.06 -21.79
N TYR A 179 -20.32 4.07 -22.56
CA TYR A 179 -21.69 4.18 -22.04
C TYR A 179 -22.10 2.96 -21.19
N PHE A 180 -21.82 1.75 -21.66
CA PHE A 180 -22.11 0.54 -20.89
C PHE A 180 -21.17 0.36 -19.69
N LYS A 181 -19.89 0.77 -19.81
CA LYS A 181 -18.96 0.82 -18.66
C LYS A 181 -19.48 1.74 -17.57
N LYS A 182 -19.89 2.97 -17.93
CA LYS A 182 -20.53 3.92 -17.01
C LYS A 182 -21.78 3.33 -16.35
N GLY A 183 -22.59 2.55 -17.07
CA GLY A 183 -23.75 1.86 -16.50
C GLY A 183 -23.38 0.84 -15.42
N LEU A 184 -22.31 0.07 -15.63
CA LEU A 184 -21.75 -0.86 -14.65
C LEU A 184 -21.12 -0.13 -13.44
N ASP A 185 -20.33 0.94 -13.67
CA ASP A 185 -19.77 1.77 -12.61
C ASP A 185 -20.86 2.40 -11.74
N LEU A 186 -21.95 2.88 -12.36
CA LEU A 186 -23.13 3.40 -11.68
C LEU A 186 -23.84 2.30 -10.88
N TYR A 187 -23.99 1.08 -11.42
CA TYR A 187 -24.60 -0.04 -10.67
C TYR A 187 -23.79 -0.40 -9.42
N LYS A 188 -22.46 -0.54 -9.55
CA LYS A 188 -21.56 -0.85 -8.43
C LYS A 188 -21.57 0.25 -7.37
N SER A 189 -21.41 1.51 -7.78
CA SER A 189 -21.41 2.64 -6.85
C SER A 189 -22.78 2.87 -6.20
N SER A 190 -23.89 2.59 -6.89
CA SER A 190 -25.24 2.66 -6.31
C SER A 190 -25.42 1.66 -5.18
N LYS A 191 -24.97 0.41 -5.38
CA LYS A 191 -25.02 -0.64 -4.35
C LYS A 191 -24.28 -0.25 -3.07
N THR A 192 -23.15 0.46 -3.19
CA THR A 192 -22.41 1.00 -2.04
C THR A 192 -23.07 2.26 -1.45
N ARG A 193 -23.66 3.12 -2.30
CA ARG A 193 -24.28 4.40 -1.90
C ARG A 193 -25.61 4.23 -1.17
N CYS A 194 -26.35 3.18 -1.53
CA CYS A 194 -27.74 2.92 -1.14
C CYS A 194 -27.87 1.66 -0.27
N PRO A 195 -27.41 1.68 1.01
CA PRO A 195 -27.76 0.65 1.96
C PRO A 195 -29.29 0.59 2.16
N THR A 196 -29.78 -0.53 2.67
CA THR A 196 -31.22 -0.82 2.85
C THR A 196 -31.99 0.26 3.62
N ASP A 197 -31.29 1.01 4.47
CA ASP A 197 -31.91 1.91 5.45
C ASP A 197 -31.85 3.40 5.02
N ARG A 198 -31.24 3.73 3.85
CA ARG A 198 -31.16 5.12 3.34
C ARG A 198 -32.30 5.47 2.40
N GLN A 199 -32.89 6.65 2.64
CA GLN A 199 -34.25 7.00 2.19
C GLN A 199 -34.31 8.22 1.24
N ASN A 200 -33.45 8.30 0.23
CA ASN A 200 -33.61 9.29 -0.85
C ASN A 200 -34.26 8.66 -2.10
N ALA A 201 -34.90 9.48 -2.94
CA ALA A 201 -35.66 9.01 -4.11
C ALA A 201 -34.83 8.11 -5.07
N TYR A 202 -33.56 8.44 -5.27
CA TYR A 202 -32.63 7.64 -6.07
C TYR A 202 -32.39 6.26 -5.48
N CYS A 203 -32.12 6.16 -4.18
CA CYS A 203 -31.91 4.89 -3.50
C CYS A 203 -33.19 4.07 -3.39
N TYR A 204 -34.36 4.69 -3.23
CA TYR A 204 -35.63 3.98 -3.30
C TYR A 204 -35.86 3.33 -4.67
N GLU A 205 -35.60 4.07 -5.76
CA GLU A 205 -35.70 3.54 -7.12
C GLU A 205 -34.69 2.42 -7.39
N PHE A 206 -33.41 2.64 -7.02
CA PHE A 206 -32.36 1.64 -7.20
C PHE A 206 -32.60 0.37 -6.36
N ASN A 207 -33.01 0.50 -5.09
CA ASN A 207 -33.26 -0.64 -4.22
C ASN A 207 -34.50 -1.43 -4.65
N GLU A 208 -35.54 -0.76 -5.16
CA GLU A 208 -36.71 -1.42 -5.75
C GLU A 208 -36.32 -2.21 -7.01
N TYR A 209 -35.50 -1.60 -7.89
CA TYR A 209 -34.92 -2.25 -9.05
C TYR A 209 -34.05 -3.47 -8.67
N GLU A 210 -33.06 -3.30 -7.79
CA GLU A 210 -32.16 -4.39 -7.37
C GLU A 210 -32.95 -5.55 -6.75
N ARG A 211 -33.96 -5.28 -5.94
CA ARG A 211 -34.85 -6.31 -5.36
C ARG A 211 -35.58 -7.12 -6.43
N ILE A 212 -36.11 -6.47 -7.47
CA ILE A 212 -36.79 -7.14 -8.59
C ILE A 212 -35.79 -7.94 -9.43
N HIS A 213 -34.65 -7.35 -9.77
CA HIS A 213 -33.60 -7.99 -10.54
C HIS A 213 -33.02 -9.23 -9.82
N ASN A 214 -32.75 -9.13 -8.52
CA ASN A 214 -32.24 -10.22 -7.69
C ASN A 214 -33.27 -11.34 -7.47
N LYS A 215 -34.58 -11.07 -7.45
CA LYS A 215 -35.63 -12.12 -7.36
C LYS A 215 -35.53 -13.16 -8.49
N TYR A 216 -35.07 -12.74 -9.67
CA TYR A 216 -34.86 -13.60 -10.83
C TYR A 216 -33.39 -14.03 -11.03
N LYS A 217 -32.51 -13.68 -10.09
CA LYS A 217 -31.16 -14.23 -9.99
C LYS A 217 -31.23 -15.52 -9.16
N LYS A 218 -31.48 -16.65 -9.82
CA LYS A 218 -31.08 -17.96 -9.24
C LYS A 218 -29.60 -17.87 -8.89
N GLU A 219 -29.25 -18.38 -7.71
CA GLU A 219 -28.00 -18.08 -7.03
C GLU A 219 -26.78 -18.23 -7.93
N LEU A 220 -26.11 -17.11 -8.15
CA LEU A 220 -24.65 -17.02 -8.22
C LEU A 220 -24.28 -15.73 -7.47
N PRO A 221 -23.71 -15.84 -6.26
CA PRO A 221 -22.94 -14.74 -5.68
C PRO A 221 -21.69 -14.50 -6.54
N PHE A 222 -20.90 -13.51 -6.15
CA PHE A 222 -19.61 -13.16 -6.78
C PHE A 222 -19.73 -12.47 -8.16
N LEU A 223 -18.64 -11.82 -8.57
CA LEU A 223 -18.55 -10.95 -9.75
C LEU A 223 -18.77 -11.80 -11.01
N SER A 224 -19.75 -11.45 -11.85
CA SER A 224 -19.99 -12.24 -13.06
C SER A 224 -18.94 -11.93 -14.14
N CYS A 225 -18.52 -12.94 -14.90
CA CYS A 225 -17.57 -12.73 -15.99
C CYS A 225 -17.90 -11.60 -16.99
N PRO A 226 -19.18 -11.26 -17.31
CA PRO A 226 -19.47 -10.23 -18.31
C PRO A 226 -19.02 -8.83 -17.83
N GLU A 227 -18.95 -8.61 -16.51
CA GLU A 227 -18.32 -7.40 -15.94
C GLU A 227 -16.83 -7.32 -16.28
N LYS A 228 -16.09 -8.42 -16.03
CA LYS A 228 -14.63 -8.49 -16.28
C LYS A 228 -14.33 -8.36 -17.77
N VAL A 229 -15.14 -9.02 -18.63
CA VAL A 229 -15.11 -8.83 -20.09
C VAL A 229 -15.33 -7.37 -20.44
N LEU A 230 -16.38 -6.71 -19.94
CA LEU A 230 -16.68 -5.33 -20.31
C LEU A 230 -15.50 -4.38 -20.02
N TYR A 231 -14.88 -4.48 -18.84
CA TYR A 231 -13.72 -3.66 -18.50
C TYR A 231 -12.51 -3.96 -19.41
N SER A 232 -12.22 -5.23 -19.73
CA SER A 232 -11.06 -5.61 -20.55
C SER A 232 -11.08 -5.04 -21.97
N LEU A 233 -12.26 -4.76 -22.54
CA LEU A 233 -12.45 -4.33 -23.94
C LEU A 233 -11.86 -2.96 -24.33
N ASN A 234 -11.06 -2.29 -23.48
CA ASN A 234 -10.27 -1.10 -23.86
C ASN A 234 -8.76 -1.24 -23.59
N LYS A 235 -8.25 -2.37 -23.07
CA LYS A 235 -6.79 -2.57 -23.05
C LYS A 235 -6.32 -2.67 -24.50
N LYS A 236 -5.52 -1.70 -24.95
CA LYS A 236 -4.87 -1.71 -26.28
C LYS A 236 -3.71 -2.73 -26.36
N ASP A 237 -3.52 -3.49 -25.30
CA ASP A 237 -2.47 -4.48 -25.13
C ASP A 237 -2.98 -5.84 -25.56
N ASN A 238 -2.56 -6.26 -26.76
CA ASN A 238 -2.05 -7.61 -27.03
C ASN A 238 -1.57 -7.74 -28.48
N GLN A 239 -0.63 -6.87 -28.86
CA GLN A 239 0.25 -7.15 -29.99
C GLN A 239 1.33 -8.20 -29.59
N LEU A 240 1.64 -8.32 -28.30
CA LEU A 240 2.62 -9.26 -27.74
C LEU A 240 2.14 -10.73 -27.65
N ILE A 241 0.83 -11.01 -27.57
CA ILE A 241 0.33 -12.41 -27.51
C ILE A 241 0.15 -13.02 -28.91
N LYS A 242 0.01 -12.21 -29.96
CA LYS A 242 -0.17 -12.72 -31.34
C LYS A 242 1.11 -13.26 -31.99
N GLU A 243 2.28 -12.91 -31.50
CA GLU A 243 3.55 -13.42 -32.05
C GLU A 243 3.88 -14.84 -31.56
N SER A 244 3.23 -15.34 -30.50
CA SER A 244 3.35 -16.74 -30.04
C SER A 244 2.27 -17.68 -30.59
N SER A 245 1.26 -17.20 -31.33
CA SER A 245 0.08 -17.99 -31.71
C SER A 245 0.09 -18.58 -33.13
N HIS A 246 1.23 -18.55 -33.84
CA HIS A 246 1.38 -19.21 -35.13
C HIS A 246 2.60 -20.15 -35.17
N ASN A 247 2.46 -21.27 -34.47
CA ASN A 247 3.12 -22.53 -34.78
C ASN A 247 2.39 -23.68 -34.09
N GLU A 248 1.46 -24.36 -34.78
CA GLU A 248 0.76 -25.55 -34.24
C GLU A 248 1.68 -26.78 -34.02
N ASN A 249 2.99 -26.66 -34.26
CA ASN A 249 3.95 -27.77 -34.24
C ASN A 249 5.27 -27.47 -33.51
N THR A 250 5.34 -26.51 -32.57
CA THR A 250 6.53 -26.37 -31.71
C THR A 250 6.22 -26.09 -30.24
N SER A 251 6.73 -27.01 -29.39
CA SER A 251 7.00 -26.88 -27.95
C SER A 251 5.88 -27.22 -26.94
N ASP A 252 5.77 -28.53 -26.63
CA ASP A 252 5.14 -29.11 -25.41
C ASP A 252 5.85 -28.71 -24.09
N VAL A 253 6.27 -27.45 -23.93
CA VAL A 253 7.00 -26.97 -22.76
C VAL A 253 6.09 -26.13 -21.87
N PRO A 254 5.63 -26.67 -20.73
CA PRO A 254 4.61 -26.04 -19.88
C PRO A 254 5.18 -24.99 -18.91
N MET A 255 5.95 -24.02 -19.40
CA MET A 255 6.65 -23.02 -18.57
C MET A 255 7.06 -21.78 -19.39
N ASP A 256 7.35 -20.67 -18.71
CA ASP A 256 7.97 -19.47 -19.32
C ASP A 256 9.23 -19.84 -20.13
N SER A 257 9.32 -19.34 -21.37
CA SER A 257 10.37 -19.72 -22.33
C SER A 257 11.78 -19.27 -21.91
N GLU A 258 11.89 -18.15 -21.19
CA GLU A 258 13.17 -17.63 -20.71
C GLU A 258 13.65 -18.41 -19.50
N LEU A 259 12.75 -18.67 -18.53
CA LEU A 259 13.01 -19.56 -17.39
C LEU A 259 13.38 -20.97 -17.85
N HIS A 260 12.67 -21.54 -18.83
CA HIS A 260 12.96 -22.88 -19.33
C HIS A 260 14.36 -22.97 -19.95
N LYS A 261 14.76 -21.99 -20.79
CA LYS A 261 16.11 -21.95 -21.36
C LYS A 261 17.17 -21.89 -20.25
N LEU A 262 16.99 -21.02 -19.26
CA LEU A 262 17.89 -20.92 -18.10
C LEU A 262 18.02 -22.23 -17.32
N LEU A 263 16.91 -22.92 -17.05
CA LEU A 263 16.92 -24.17 -16.28
C LEU A 263 17.46 -25.36 -17.08
N VAL A 264 17.33 -25.35 -18.41
CA VAL A 264 17.98 -26.35 -19.28
C VAL A 264 19.48 -26.12 -19.35
N ASP A 265 19.94 -24.88 -19.55
CA ASP A 265 21.36 -24.55 -19.68
C ASP A 265 22.19 -24.99 -18.45
N ASP A 266 21.60 -24.90 -17.25
CA ASP A 266 22.22 -25.30 -15.96
C ASP A 266 21.79 -26.71 -15.46
N ASN A 267 21.04 -27.48 -16.25
CA ASN A 267 20.48 -28.81 -15.91
C ASN A 267 19.57 -28.86 -14.66
N LEU A 268 18.95 -27.75 -14.29
CA LEU A 268 18.08 -27.62 -13.11
C LEU A 268 16.65 -28.14 -13.32
N LEU A 269 16.22 -28.39 -14.56
CA LEU A 269 14.81 -28.61 -14.91
C LEU A 269 14.15 -29.76 -14.11
N ASP A 270 14.84 -30.89 -13.95
CA ASP A 270 14.34 -32.07 -13.22
C ASP A 270 14.69 -32.05 -11.71
N GLU A 271 15.43 -31.04 -11.22
CA GLU A 271 15.73 -30.87 -9.79
C GLU A 271 14.50 -30.44 -8.96
N VAL A 272 13.45 -29.95 -9.62
CA VAL A 272 12.15 -29.62 -9.02
C VAL A 272 11.07 -30.45 -9.71
N LYS A 273 10.11 -30.98 -8.94
CA LYS A 273 9.08 -31.89 -9.48
C LYS A 273 8.03 -31.23 -10.37
N LEU A 274 8.03 -29.90 -10.49
CA LEU A 274 7.08 -29.12 -11.28
C LEU A 274 7.05 -29.59 -12.75
N HIS A 275 8.20 -29.58 -13.44
CA HIS A 275 8.27 -29.96 -14.85
C HIS A 275 7.84 -31.42 -15.08
N SER A 276 8.31 -32.35 -14.24
CA SER A 276 7.93 -33.77 -14.33
C SER A 276 6.44 -34.00 -14.03
N PHE A 277 5.82 -33.19 -13.17
CA PHE A 277 4.40 -33.25 -12.85
C PHE A 277 3.56 -32.74 -14.03
N TYR A 278 3.88 -31.57 -14.57
CA TYR A 278 3.24 -31.02 -15.77
C TYR A 278 3.34 -31.97 -16.98
N LYS A 279 4.51 -32.60 -17.18
CA LYS A 279 4.70 -33.62 -18.23
C LYS A 279 3.82 -34.85 -18.04
N SER A 280 3.53 -35.25 -16.80
CA SER A 280 2.56 -36.32 -16.51
C SER A 280 1.13 -35.90 -16.77
N LEU A 281 0.71 -34.69 -16.37
CA LEU A 281 -0.64 -34.16 -16.70
C LEU A 281 -0.88 -34.11 -18.21
N SER A 282 0.12 -33.67 -18.99
CA SER A 282 0.03 -33.56 -20.45
C SER A 282 -0.15 -34.90 -21.19
N LYS A 283 0.06 -36.06 -20.55
CA LYS A 283 -0.21 -37.38 -21.15
C LYS A 283 -1.70 -37.69 -21.30
N HIS A 284 -2.54 -37.06 -20.49
CA HIS A 284 -3.99 -37.25 -20.54
C HIS A 284 -4.55 -36.60 -21.79
N ASN A 285 -5.45 -37.31 -22.47
CA ASN A 285 -6.26 -36.82 -23.58
C ASN A 285 -7.74 -36.81 -23.18
N GLY A 286 -8.54 -36.04 -23.90
CA GLY A 286 -9.98 -35.97 -23.73
C GLY A 286 -10.63 -35.37 -24.97
N ASN A 287 -11.50 -36.13 -25.61
CA ASN A 287 -12.27 -35.69 -26.78
C ASN A 287 -13.74 -35.59 -26.39
N PHE A 288 -14.32 -34.40 -26.50
CA PHE A 288 -15.73 -34.17 -26.24
C PHE A 288 -16.58 -34.61 -27.44
N THR A 289 -17.57 -35.47 -27.20
CA THR A 289 -18.40 -36.12 -28.25
C THR A 289 -19.88 -35.75 -28.18
N SER A 290 -20.29 -34.90 -27.24
CA SER A 290 -21.66 -34.42 -27.06
C SER A 290 -21.86 -33.04 -27.70
N ASN A 291 -23.10 -32.58 -27.80
CA ASN A 291 -23.45 -31.30 -28.44
C ASN A 291 -23.16 -30.06 -27.58
N SER A 292 -23.08 -30.21 -26.25
CA SER A 292 -22.79 -29.12 -25.30
C SER A 292 -22.48 -29.71 -23.92
N CYS A 293 -21.50 -29.13 -23.20
CA CYS A 293 -21.23 -29.45 -21.79
C CYS A 293 -21.71 -28.36 -20.83
N VAL A 294 -22.15 -27.21 -21.36
CA VAL A 294 -22.47 -26.01 -20.58
C VAL A 294 -23.95 -26.02 -20.18
N PRO A 295 -24.31 -25.73 -18.91
CA PRO A 295 -25.71 -25.64 -18.52
C PRO A 295 -26.44 -24.53 -19.28
N SER A 296 -27.66 -24.80 -19.76
CA SER A 296 -28.49 -23.81 -20.49
C SER A 296 -28.91 -22.58 -19.66
N SER A 297 -28.57 -22.55 -18.37
CA SER A 297 -28.72 -21.40 -17.48
C SER A 297 -27.54 -20.42 -17.51
N MET A 298 -26.43 -20.77 -18.18
CA MET A 298 -25.26 -19.92 -18.38
C MET A 298 -25.32 -19.19 -19.73
N TYR A 299 -24.50 -18.14 -19.86
CA TYR A 299 -24.32 -17.39 -21.10
C TYR A 299 -23.62 -18.26 -22.16
N LYS A 300 -23.83 -17.92 -23.44
CA LYS A 300 -23.14 -18.57 -24.56
C LYS A 300 -21.74 -17.97 -24.75
N ILE A 301 -20.77 -18.84 -25.04
CA ILE A 301 -19.37 -18.50 -25.35
C ILE A 301 -19.00 -19.08 -26.72
N LYS A 302 -17.99 -18.51 -27.39
CA LYS A 302 -17.57 -18.96 -28.74
C LYS A 302 -16.72 -20.22 -28.67
N GLU A 303 -15.92 -20.30 -27.62
CA GLU A 303 -14.92 -21.32 -27.34
C GLU A 303 -15.50 -22.54 -26.61
N GLU A 304 -16.84 -22.71 -26.60
CA GLU A 304 -17.53 -23.76 -25.82
C GLU A 304 -16.93 -25.16 -26.05
N ASN A 305 -16.79 -25.58 -27.31
CA ASN A 305 -16.22 -26.88 -27.66
C ASN A 305 -14.78 -27.06 -27.12
N ALA A 306 -13.99 -25.99 -27.12
CA ALA A 306 -12.62 -26.02 -26.62
C ALA A 306 -12.56 -26.14 -25.08
N ILE A 307 -13.45 -25.41 -24.38
CA ILE A 307 -13.64 -25.54 -22.93
C ILE A 307 -14.14 -26.94 -22.56
N CYS A 308 -15.09 -27.50 -23.31
CA CYS A 308 -15.58 -28.87 -23.09
C CYS A 308 -14.47 -29.92 -23.32
N ASN A 309 -13.66 -29.80 -24.37
CA ASN A 309 -12.50 -30.67 -24.61
C ASN A 309 -11.47 -30.61 -23.46
N LEU A 310 -11.12 -29.41 -22.98
CA LEU A 310 -10.23 -29.26 -21.82
C LEU A 310 -10.85 -29.88 -20.56
N PHE A 311 -12.16 -29.73 -20.35
CA PHE A 311 -12.85 -30.31 -19.22
C PHE A 311 -12.86 -31.85 -19.27
N GLU A 312 -13.08 -32.49 -20.42
CA GLU A 312 -12.93 -33.96 -20.54
C GLU A 312 -11.49 -34.42 -20.25
N ARG A 313 -10.48 -33.68 -20.68
CA ARG A 313 -9.07 -33.94 -20.34
C ARG A 313 -8.81 -33.83 -18.83
N VAL A 314 -9.48 -32.92 -18.14
CA VAL A 314 -9.41 -32.81 -16.68
C VAL A 314 -10.16 -33.93 -15.99
N LYS A 315 -11.27 -34.44 -16.54
CA LYS A 315 -11.91 -35.63 -15.99
C LYS A 315 -11.01 -36.86 -16.03
N SER A 316 -10.23 -37.08 -17.10
CA SER A 316 -9.28 -38.20 -17.15
C SER A 316 -8.15 -38.04 -16.11
N ILE A 317 -7.62 -36.83 -15.91
CA ILE A 317 -6.71 -36.52 -14.79
C ILE A 317 -7.37 -36.81 -13.42
N LEU A 318 -8.64 -36.41 -13.23
CA LEU A 318 -9.36 -36.56 -11.96
C LEU A 318 -9.71 -38.01 -11.62
N ILE A 319 -9.82 -38.91 -12.61
CA ILE A 319 -10.02 -40.35 -12.39
C ILE A 319 -8.79 -40.96 -11.71
N GLU A 320 -7.58 -40.56 -12.14
CA GLU A 320 -6.32 -41.05 -11.57
C GLU A 320 -5.83 -40.24 -10.35
N TRP A 321 -6.62 -39.28 -9.87
CA TRP A 321 -6.16 -38.28 -8.90
C TRP A 321 -5.67 -38.89 -7.58
N ASP A 322 -6.50 -39.69 -6.92
CA ASP A 322 -6.21 -40.26 -5.59
C ASP A 322 -5.10 -41.32 -5.58
N GLU A 323 -4.79 -41.89 -6.74
CA GLU A 323 -3.80 -42.96 -6.90
C GLU A 323 -2.46 -42.42 -7.41
N THR A 324 -2.48 -41.49 -8.36
CA THR A 324 -1.29 -40.98 -9.05
C THR A 324 -0.85 -39.59 -8.56
N TYR A 325 -1.77 -38.62 -8.50
CA TYR A 325 -1.41 -37.20 -8.36
C TYR A 325 -1.46 -36.69 -6.92
N ALA A 326 -2.44 -37.11 -6.13
CA ALA A 326 -2.54 -36.86 -4.68
C ALA A 326 -1.40 -37.50 -3.87
N LYS A 327 -0.75 -38.53 -4.45
CA LYS A 327 0.37 -39.29 -3.85
C LYS A 327 1.68 -39.10 -4.62
N TYR A 328 1.79 -38.04 -5.41
CA TYR A 328 2.94 -37.85 -6.29
C TYR A 328 4.25 -37.75 -5.48
N PRO A 329 5.33 -38.49 -5.83
CA PRO A 329 6.51 -38.60 -4.98
C PRO A 329 7.16 -37.24 -4.66
N ASN A 330 7.35 -37.00 -3.36
CA ASN A 330 7.95 -35.77 -2.79
C ASN A 330 7.19 -34.47 -3.11
N VAL A 331 5.87 -34.55 -3.33
CA VAL A 331 4.97 -33.40 -3.51
C VAL A 331 3.78 -33.58 -2.56
N SER A 332 3.43 -32.56 -1.77
CA SER A 332 2.26 -32.62 -0.88
C SER A 332 0.95 -32.50 -1.69
N LEU A 333 -0.17 -32.95 -1.11
CA LEU A 333 -1.48 -32.87 -1.75
C LEU A 333 -1.83 -31.44 -2.23
N ASP A 334 -1.68 -30.45 -1.35
CA ASP A 334 -1.95 -29.05 -1.67
C ASP A 334 -1.05 -28.56 -2.83
N LYS A 335 0.21 -29.02 -2.85
CA LYS A 335 1.17 -28.65 -3.89
C LYS A 335 0.88 -29.32 -5.23
N SER A 336 0.45 -30.57 -5.23
CA SER A 336 -0.10 -31.25 -6.42
C SER A 336 -1.32 -30.51 -6.95
N CYS A 337 -2.17 -29.98 -6.07
CA CYS A 337 -3.31 -29.15 -6.45
C CYS A 337 -2.91 -27.81 -7.06
N ASP A 338 -1.95 -27.10 -6.48
CA ASP A 338 -1.41 -25.87 -7.08
C ASP A 338 -0.83 -26.18 -8.46
N TYR A 339 -0.01 -27.22 -8.60
CA TYR A 339 0.54 -27.63 -9.90
C TYR A 339 -0.56 -27.90 -10.93
N LEU A 340 -1.64 -28.60 -10.58
CA LEU A 340 -2.79 -28.78 -11.49
C LEU A 340 -3.41 -27.42 -11.88
N ASN A 341 -3.60 -26.49 -10.95
CA ASN A 341 -4.16 -25.16 -11.25
C ASN A 341 -3.27 -24.34 -12.18
N TYR A 342 -1.96 -24.24 -11.92
CA TYR A 342 -1.04 -23.47 -12.77
C TYR A 342 -0.79 -24.12 -14.14
N TRP A 343 -0.88 -25.46 -14.26
CA TRP A 343 -0.94 -26.14 -15.56
C TRP A 343 -2.23 -25.81 -16.32
N LEU A 344 -3.37 -25.69 -15.63
CA LEU A 344 -4.64 -25.30 -16.25
C LEU A 344 -4.67 -23.84 -16.71
N TYR A 345 -4.04 -22.94 -15.96
CA TYR A 345 -3.87 -21.54 -16.38
C TYR A 345 -3.20 -21.46 -17.77
N GLU A 346 -2.14 -22.24 -17.98
CA GLU A 346 -1.45 -22.36 -19.27
C GLU A 346 -2.38 -22.87 -20.39
N LYS A 347 -3.17 -23.92 -20.12
CA LYS A 347 -4.07 -24.46 -21.14
C LYS A 347 -5.19 -23.48 -21.48
N LEU A 348 -5.73 -22.77 -20.51
CA LEU A 348 -6.72 -21.69 -20.73
C LEU A 348 -6.12 -20.51 -21.54
N ILE A 349 -4.84 -20.19 -21.34
CA ILE A 349 -4.10 -19.20 -22.15
C ILE A 349 -3.95 -19.66 -23.61
N HIS A 350 -3.49 -20.90 -23.85
CA HIS A 350 -3.33 -21.41 -25.22
C HIS A 350 -4.67 -21.54 -25.97
N LEU A 351 -5.77 -21.81 -25.26
CA LEU A 351 -7.12 -21.82 -25.84
C LEU A 351 -7.64 -20.41 -26.18
N GLY A 352 -7.00 -19.35 -25.70
CA GLY A 352 -7.51 -17.98 -25.81
C GLY A 352 -8.83 -17.76 -25.05
N ALA A 353 -9.05 -18.50 -23.96
CA ALA A 353 -10.31 -18.51 -23.24
C ALA A 353 -10.69 -17.11 -22.70
N THR A 354 -11.94 -16.70 -22.93
CA THR A 354 -12.45 -15.46 -22.31
C THR A 354 -12.61 -15.64 -20.79
N PRO A 355 -12.69 -14.55 -20.00
CA PRO A 355 -13.05 -14.63 -18.58
C PRO A 355 -14.32 -15.45 -18.31
N CYS A 356 -15.22 -15.51 -19.30
CA CYS A 356 -16.45 -16.30 -19.28
C CYS A 356 -16.23 -17.78 -19.58
N GLY A 357 -15.37 -18.12 -20.54
CA GLY A 357 -14.91 -19.49 -20.75
C GLY A 357 -14.17 -20.05 -19.52
N ILE A 358 -13.38 -19.21 -18.85
CA ILE A 358 -12.66 -19.55 -17.61
C ILE A 358 -13.65 -19.80 -16.45
N GLU A 359 -14.63 -18.91 -16.22
CA GLU A 359 -15.66 -19.09 -15.18
C GLU A 359 -16.46 -20.38 -15.42
N ILE A 360 -16.92 -20.64 -16.65
CA ILE A 360 -17.62 -21.88 -17.03
C ILE A 360 -16.75 -23.11 -16.76
N PHE A 361 -15.49 -23.10 -17.18
CA PHE A 361 -14.57 -24.22 -16.98
C PHE A 361 -14.42 -24.57 -15.49
N TYR A 362 -14.18 -23.57 -14.64
CA TYR A 362 -14.03 -23.78 -13.20
C TYR A 362 -15.34 -24.21 -12.53
N TYR A 363 -16.49 -23.71 -12.97
CA TYR A 363 -17.80 -24.20 -12.52
C TYR A 363 -17.99 -25.69 -12.85
N LEU A 364 -17.65 -26.11 -14.08
CA LEU A 364 -17.76 -27.50 -14.52
C LEU A 364 -16.84 -28.43 -13.70
N TRP A 365 -15.60 -28.00 -13.45
CA TRP A 365 -14.65 -28.73 -12.60
C TRP A 365 -15.15 -28.82 -11.15
N HIS A 366 -15.50 -27.71 -10.52
CA HIS A 366 -16.05 -27.68 -9.16
C HIS A 366 -17.25 -28.63 -9.02
N LYS A 367 -18.22 -28.52 -9.94
CA LYS A 367 -19.40 -29.39 -9.96
C LYS A 367 -19.01 -30.87 -10.05
N HIS A 368 -18.07 -31.24 -10.92
CA HIS A 368 -17.65 -32.62 -11.07
C HIS A 368 -17.05 -33.22 -9.78
N VAL A 369 -16.23 -32.44 -9.07
CA VAL A 369 -15.57 -32.87 -7.82
C VAL A 369 -16.53 -32.90 -6.63
N VAL A 370 -17.57 -32.05 -6.63
CA VAL A 370 -18.64 -32.10 -5.62
C VAL A 370 -19.60 -33.27 -5.85
N ASP A 371 -20.01 -33.51 -7.10
CA ASP A 371 -20.93 -34.59 -7.47
C ASP A 371 -20.29 -35.98 -7.31
N LYS A 372 -19.01 -36.15 -7.65
CA LYS A 372 -18.27 -37.42 -7.46
C LYS A 372 -17.74 -37.59 -6.03
N LYS A 373 -18.57 -38.20 -5.18
CA LYS A 373 -18.20 -38.59 -3.80
C LYS A 373 -17.02 -39.58 -3.69
N GLU A 374 -16.62 -40.22 -4.78
CA GLU A 374 -15.54 -41.21 -4.83
C GLU A 374 -14.14 -40.57 -4.76
N ILE A 375 -13.99 -39.31 -5.18
CA ILE A 375 -12.73 -38.56 -5.09
C ILE A 375 -12.54 -38.12 -3.63
N LYS A 376 -11.56 -38.74 -2.96
CA LYS A 376 -11.27 -38.53 -1.53
C LYS A 376 -10.46 -37.26 -1.31
N ASN A 377 -9.34 -37.11 -2.02
CA ASN A 377 -8.45 -35.96 -1.89
C ASN A 377 -8.89 -34.85 -2.84
N LYS A 378 -10.04 -34.23 -2.54
CA LYS A 378 -10.69 -33.28 -3.43
C LYS A 378 -9.77 -32.13 -3.83
N CYS A 379 -9.53 -32.01 -5.13
CA CYS A 379 -8.74 -30.93 -5.70
C CYS A 379 -9.63 -29.96 -6.49
N TYR A 380 -9.96 -28.85 -5.85
CA TYR A 380 -10.67 -27.70 -6.41
C TYR A 380 -10.46 -26.52 -5.46
N ARG A 381 -10.80 -25.30 -5.88
CA ARG A 381 -10.93 -24.16 -4.96
C ARG A 381 -12.37 -23.64 -5.00
N GLU A 382 -12.88 -23.23 -3.84
CA GLU A 382 -14.29 -22.85 -3.65
C GLU A 382 -14.67 -21.48 -4.24
N LYS A 383 -13.68 -20.70 -4.70
CA LYS A 383 -13.88 -19.34 -5.22
C LYS A 383 -14.19 -19.35 -6.71
N SER A 384 -15.15 -18.54 -7.13
CA SER A 384 -15.43 -18.27 -8.55
C SER A 384 -14.22 -17.60 -9.22
N TYR A 385 -13.59 -18.29 -10.16
CA TYR A 385 -12.42 -17.77 -10.87
C TYR A 385 -12.83 -16.99 -12.11
N VAL A 386 -12.75 -15.66 -12.02
CA VAL A 386 -12.95 -14.76 -13.15
C VAL A 386 -11.64 -14.03 -13.43
N PHE A 387 -10.83 -14.61 -14.32
CA PHE A 387 -9.52 -14.11 -14.70
C PHE A 387 -9.48 -13.68 -16.17
N THR A 388 -8.61 -12.73 -16.48
CA THR A 388 -8.13 -12.45 -17.83
C THR A 388 -6.92 -13.32 -18.16
N LEU A 389 -6.62 -13.49 -19.46
CA LEU A 389 -5.43 -14.24 -19.91
C LEU A 389 -4.12 -13.66 -19.37
N GLU A 390 -4.05 -12.34 -19.23
CA GLU A 390 -2.91 -11.63 -18.64
C GLU A 390 -2.73 -11.97 -17.15
N GLU A 391 -3.83 -12.02 -16.38
CA GLU A 391 -3.78 -12.42 -14.98
C GLU A 391 -3.31 -13.87 -14.84
N LEU A 392 -3.82 -14.79 -15.66
CA LEU A 392 -3.36 -16.19 -15.69
C LEU A 392 -1.86 -16.29 -16.03
N ALA A 393 -1.39 -15.53 -17.02
CA ALA A 393 0.01 -15.55 -17.45
C ALA A 393 0.95 -15.03 -16.35
N ASN A 394 0.60 -13.91 -15.73
CA ASN A 394 1.35 -13.30 -14.62
C ASN A 394 1.41 -14.24 -13.40
N LYS A 395 0.28 -14.86 -13.05
CA LYS A 395 0.20 -15.85 -11.96
C LYS A 395 1.13 -17.03 -12.19
N LYS A 396 1.05 -17.67 -13.37
CA LYS A 396 1.92 -18.80 -13.73
C LYS A 396 3.39 -18.41 -13.78
N LYS A 397 3.74 -17.28 -14.42
CA LYS A 397 5.13 -16.82 -14.52
C LYS A 397 5.76 -16.56 -13.15
N LEU A 398 5.01 -15.98 -12.22
CA LEU A 398 5.49 -15.77 -10.86
C LEU A 398 5.61 -17.10 -10.10
N PHE A 399 4.60 -17.96 -10.14
CA PHE A 399 4.62 -19.26 -9.44
C PHE A 399 5.75 -20.18 -9.94
N ASP A 400 5.86 -20.40 -11.25
CA ASP A 400 6.88 -21.29 -11.83
C ASP A 400 8.30 -20.81 -11.44
N PHE A 401 8.54 -19.49 -11.33
CA PHE A 401 9.81 -18.96 -10.82
C PHE A 401 10.04 -19.28 -9.34
N LEU A 402 9.04 -19.09 -8.48
CA LEU A 402 9.17 -19.32 -7.03
C LEU A 402 9.50 -20.78 -6.71
N GLU A 403 8.96 -21.74 -7.49
CA GLU A 403 9.30 -23.16 -7.36
C GLU A 403 10.77 -23.47 -7.65
N TYR A 404 11.35 -22.82 -8.66
CA TYR A 404 12.76 -23.00 -9.02
C TYR A 404 13.71 -22.08 -8.25
N TYR A 405 13.22 -21.10 -7.49
CA TYR A 405 14.04 -20.05 -6.88
C TYR A 405 15.19 -20.60 -6.02
N ILE A 406 14.91 -21.60 -5.17
CA ILE A 406 15.94 -22.19 -4.28
C ILE A 406 17.09 -22.81 -5.09
N LYS A 407 16.81 -23.36 -6.28
CA LYS A 407 17.82 -23.96 -7.18
C LYS A 407 18.62 -22.88 -7.91
N ILE A 408 17.93 -21.86 -8.43
CA ILE A 408 18.54 -20.68 -9.06
C ILE A 408 19.49 -19.97 -8.06
N ARG A 409 19.02 -19.76 -6.83
CA ARG A 409 19.81 -19.22 -5.70
C ARG A 409 21.06 -20.05 -5.41
N GLY A 410 20.94 -21.39 -5.47
CA GLY A 410 22.08 -22.31 -5.39
C GLY A 410 23.13 -22.01 -6.47
N LYS A 411 22.70 -21.88 -7.73
CA LYS A 411 23.58 -21.55 -8.86
C LYS A 411 24.20 -20.17 -8.80
N LEU A 412 23.49 -19.16 -8.30
CA LEU A 412 24.06 -17.83 -8.02
C LEU A 412 25.16 -17.90 -6.94
N LYS A 413 25.10 -18.84 -6.00
CA LYS A 413 26.13 -18.99 -4.96
C LYS A 413 27.47 -19.50 -5.53
N GLU A 414 27.45 -20.36 -6.55
CA GLU A 414 28.63 -21.06 -7.11
C GLU A 414 29.71 -20.13 -7.71
N GLY A 415 29.38 -18.87 -8.04
CA GLY A 415 30.35 -17.79 -8.30
C GLY A 415 31.14 -17.85 -9.61
N ASN A 416 30.99 -18.92 -10.40
CA ASN A 416 31.56 -19.11 -11.73
C ASN A 416 30.48 -19.40 -12.80
N ASN A 417 29.23 -18.98 -12.56
CA ASN A 417 28.14 -19.32 -13.47
C ASN A 417 28.12 -18.41 -14.70
N LYS A 418 28.30 -19.00 -15.90
CA LYS A 418 28.19 -18.31 -17.19
C LYS A 418 26.83 -17.63 -17.39
N ASN A 419 25.77 -18.15 -16.76
CA ASN A 419 24.41 -17.65 -16.83
C ASN A 419 24.05 -16.64 -15.72
N GLU A 420 24.96 -16.28 -14.79
CA GLU A 420 24.70 -15.38 -13.66
C GLU A 420 24.01 -14.07 -14.11
N LYS A 421 24.54 -13.40 -15.14
CA LYS A 421 23.93 -12.18 -15.71
C LYS A 421 22.51 -12.38 -16.23
N ARG A 422 22.22 -13.54 -16.85
CA ARG A 422 20.89 -13.86 -17.39
C ARG A 422 19.91 -14.19 -16.26
N TYR A 423 20.35 -14.89 -15.22
CA TYR A 423 19.54 -15.07 -14.01
C TYR A 423 19.23 -13.74 -13.33
N CYS A 424 20.21 -12.85 -13.15
CA CYS A 424 19.98 -11.53 -12.57
C CYS A 424 18.96 -10.70 -13.38
N ALA A 425 19.04 -10.74 -14.72
CA ALA A 425 18.06 -10.09 -15.59
C ALA A 425 16.65 -10.70 -15.43
N TYR A 426 16.54 -12.03 -15.44
CA TYR A 426 15.25 -12.70 -15.25
C TYR A 426 14.64 -12.42 -13.87
N ILE A 427 15.42 -12.51 -12.79
CA ILE A 427 14.96 -12.20 -11.42
C ILE A 427 14.51 -10.74 -11.36
N LYS A 428 15.22 -9.79 -11.98
CA LYS A 428 14.79 -8.39 -12.04
C LYS A 428 13.41 -8.26 -12.72
N SER A 429 13.18 -8.94 -13.84
CA SER A 429 11.87 -8.96 -14.50
C SER A 429 10.75 -9.54 -13.63
N ILE A 430 11.06 -10.51 -12.77
CA ILE A 430 10.09 -11.09 -11.82
C ILE A 430 9.78 -10.12 -10.67
N PHE A 431 10.77 -9.38 -10.17
CA PHE A 431 10.54 -8.34 -9.17
C PHE A 431 9.74 -7.16 -9.75
N GLU A 432 9.95 -6.81 -11.02
CA GLU A 432 9.11 -5.84 -11.75
C GLU A 432 7.67 -6.36 -11.93
N LEU A 433 7.51 -7.65 -12.29
CA LEU A 433 6.22 -8.33 -12.34
C LEU A 433 5.51 -8.33 -10.98
N TYR A 434 6.22 -8.58 -9.88
CA TYR A 434 5.67 -8.49 -8.52
C TYR A 434 5.12 -7.08 -8.23
N LYS A 435 5.87 -6.01 -8.55
CA LYS A 435 5.37 -4.62 -8.38
C LYS A 435 4.15 -4.34 -9.25
N TYR A 436 4.12 -4.86 -10.48
CA TYR A 436 2.96 -4.78 -11.38
C TYR A 436 1.74 -5.49 -10.78
N MET A 437 1.89 -6.74 -10.36
CA MET A 437 0.81 -7.52 -9.75
C MET A 437 0.28 -6.83 -8.48
N LEU A 438 1.17 -6.37 -7.59
CA LEU A 438 0.81 -5.63 -6.37
C LEU A 438 -0.06 -4.39 -6.66
N HIS A 439 0.25 -3.63 -7.72
CA HIS A 439 -0.50 -2.41 -8.08
C HIS A 439 -1.79 -2.66 -8.86
N ASN A 440 -1.96 -3.84 -9.46
CA ASN A 440 -3.17 -4.21 -10.20
C ASN A 440 -4.08 -5.18 -9.43
N ASN A 441 -3.76 -5.50 -8.16
CA ASN A 441 -4.47 -6.46 -7.31
C ASN A 441 -5.79 -5.93 -6.71
N VAL A 442 -6.54 -5.11 -7.44
CA VAL A 442 -7.69 -4.35 -6.90
C VAL A 442 -8.84 -5.26 -6.44
N SER A 443 -9.08 -6.38 -7.13
CA SER A 443 -10.09 -7.38 -6.75
C SER A 443 -9.46 -8.62 -6.08
N LYS A 444 -8.24 -8.47 -5.52
CA LYS A 444 -7.49 -9.49 -4.77
C LYS A 444 -7.12 -10.74 -5.59
N GLU A 445 -7.07 -10.62 -6.92
CA GLU A 445 -6.76 -11.72 -7.85
C GLU A 445 -5.41 -12.38 -7.57
N TYR A 446 -4.36 -11.60 -7.28
CA TYR A 446 -2.97 -12.04 -7.11
C TYR A 446 -2.56 -12.35 -5.66
N ASN A 447 -3.52 -12.38 -4.71
CA ASN A 447 -3.22 -12.49 -3.28
C ASN A 447 -2.28 -13.66 -2.91
N GLU A 448 -2.48 -14.82 -3.53
CA GLU A 448 -1.71 -16.03 -3.23
C GLU A 448 -0.27 -15.93 -3.74
N GLU A 449 -0.07 -15.47 -4.98
CA GLU A 449 1.26 -15.35 -5.56
C GLU A 449 2.07 -14.22 -4.91
N LEU A 450 1.40 -13.12 -4.52
CA LEU A 450 2.01 -12.04 -3.73
C LEU A 450 2.42 -12.53 -2.33
N TRP A 451 1.63 -13.41 -1.70
CA TRP A 451 1.96 -14.02 -0.41
C TRP A 451 3.13 -15.00 -0.52
N LEU A 452 3.12 -15.89 -1.53
CA LEU A 452 4.23 -16.81 -1.80
C LEU A 452 5.55 -16.06 -2.07
N PHE A 453 5.49 -14.98 -2.86
CA PHE A 453 6.65 -14.11 -3.09
C PHE A 453 7.16 -13.48 -1.78
N ARG A 454 6.27 -12.92 -0.98
CA ARG A 454 6.63 -12.35 0.34
C ARG A 454 7.28 -13.40 1.24
N ASN A 455 6.74 -14.59 1.36
CA ASN A 455 7.33 -15.63 2.23
C ASN A 455 8.78 -16.00 1.89
N ILE A 456 9.19 -15.82 0.63
CA ILE A 456 10.57 -16.12 0.17
C ILE A 456 11.49 -14.90 0.32
N PHE A 457 10.98 -13.69 0.08
CA PHE A 457 11.80 -12.47 -0.04
C PHE A 457 11.62 -11.44 1.09
N PHE A 458 10.61 -11.57 1.93
CA PHE A 458 10.29 -10.64 3.02
C PHE A 458 11.23 -10.90 4.21
N GLY A 459 12.24 -10.04 4.34
CA GLY A 459 13.29 -10.12 5.35
C GLY A 459 14.66 -9.84 4.73
N ASN A 460 15.50 -9.07 5.44
CA ASN A 460 16.66 -8.40 4.82
C ASN A 460 17.70 -9.36 4.23
N ASN A 461 17.80 -10.58 4.75
CA ASN A 461 18.85 -11.55 4.39
C ASN A 461 18.82 -11.98 2.92
N GLU A 462 17.62 -12.19 2.34
CA GLU A 462 17.51 -12.74 0.98
C GLU A 462 17.61 -11.65 -0.08
N LEU A 463 17.05 -10.47 0.17
CA LEU A 463 17.27 -9.29 -0.68
C LEU A 463 18.76 -8.91 -0.69
N HIS A 464 19.43 -8.90 0.46
CA HIS A 464 20.87 -8.63 0.53
C HIS A 464 21.72 -9.69 -0.20
N PHE A 465 21.34 -10.98 -0.14
CA PHE A 465 21.98 -12.01 -0.97
C PHE A 465 21.84 -11.69 -2.46
N LEU A 466 20.64 -11.33 -2.91
CA LEU A 466 20.39 -10.96 -4.29
C LEU A 466 21.12 -9.69 -4.70
N GLU A 467 21.10 -8.60 -3.94
CA GLU A 467 21.82 -7.37 -4.32
C GLU A 467 23.34 -7.56 -4.38
N LYS A 468 23.91 -8.41 -3.51
CA LYS A 468 25.34 -8.74 -3.54
C LYS A 468 25.75 -9.56 -4.77
N LYS A 469 24.85 -10.37 -5.33
CA LYS A 469 25.11 -11.21 -6.51
C LYS A 469 24.66 -10.56 -7.82
N CYS A 470 23.56 -9.85 -7.76
CA CYS A 470 22.90 -9.16 -8.85
C CYS A 470 22.82 -7.66 -8.49
N PRO A 471 23.92 -6.90 -8.63
CA PRO A 471 23.92 -5.47 -8.36
C PRO A 471 22.94 -4.73 -9.27
N ASN A 472 22.45 -3.57 -8.80
CA ASN A 472 21.56 -2.66 -9.54
C ASN A 472 20.13 -3.22 -9.81
N MET A 473 19.62 -4.02 -8.87
CA MET A 473 18.24 -4.52 -8.86
C MET A 473 17.23 -3.60 -8.16
N CYS A 474 17.66 -2.62 -7.35
CA CYS A 474 16.78 -1.69 -6.61
C CYS A 474 15.84 -2.39 -5.60
N LEU A 475 16.36 -3.30 -4.77
CA LEU A 475 15.49 -4.16 -3.95
C LEU A 475 14.97 -3.49 -2.67
N ASP A 476 15.60 -2.42 -2.20
CA ASP A 476 15.30 -1.74 -0.93
C ASP A 476 13.82 -1.36 -0.78
N LEU A 477 13.19 -0.92 -1.88
CA LEU A 477 11.82 -0.38 -1.92
C LEU A 477 10.83 -1.36 -2.59
N VAL A 478 11.19 -2.64 -2.73
CA VAL A 478 10.32 -3.64 -3.38
C VAL A 478 9.00 -3.82 -2.62
N PHE A 479 9.04 -3.84 -1.28
CA PHE A 479 7.85 -4.05 -0.45
C PHE A 479 7.07 -2.77 -0.12
N ASP A 480 7.64 -1.59 -0.36
CA ASP A 480 6.94 -0.33 -0.17
C ASP A 480 5.81 -0.17 -1.21
N VAL A 481 4.58 -0.12 -0.70
CA VAL A 481 3.33 -0.04 -1.47
C VAL A 481 3.13 1.32 -2.16
N ARG A 482 3.88 2.36 -1.77
CA ARG A 482 3.78 3.72 -2.35
C ARG A 482 4.38 3.79 -3.76
N TYR A 483 5.31 2.90 -4.09
CA TYR A 483 6.08 2.94 -5.33
C TYR A 483 5.61 1.92 -6.37
N LYS A 484 5.15 2.41 -7.53
CA LYS A 484 4.64 1.56 -8.64
C LYS A 484 5.69 0.74 -9.38
N THR A 485 6.95 1.19 -9.41
CA THR A 485 8.05 0.55 -10.14
C THR A 485 9.09 -0.01 -9.18
N LEU A 486 9.89 -0.99 -9.62
CA LEU A 486 10.95 -1.59 -8.80
C LEU A 486 12.07 -0.58 -8.48
N CYS A 487 12.51 0.18 -9.49
CA CYS A 487 13.44 1.30 -9.34
C CYS A 487 12.65 2.63 -9.45
N PRO A 488 11.98 3.12 -8.38
CA PRO A 488 11.24 4.38 -8.45
C PRO A 488 12.17 5.60 -8.49
N LEU A 489 13.38 5.47 -7.96
CA LEU A 489 14.34 6.57 -7.75
C LEU A 489 15.16 6.91 -9.00
N ASP A 490 15.26 5.97 -9.95
CA ASP A 490 16.08 6.04 -11.17
C ASP A 490 15.42 6.87 -12.31
N LYS A 491 14.19 7.35 -12.11
CA LYS A 491 13.42 8.06 -13.14
C LYS A 491 13.94 9.48 -13.40
N LYS A 492 14.94 9.58 -14.29
CA LYS A 492 15.26 10.85 -14.96
C LYS A 492 14.09 11.29 -15.85
N PRO A 493 13.65 12.58 -15.81
CA PRO A 493 12.71 13.12 -16.78
C PRO A 493 13.19 12.90 -18.21
N SER A 494 12.28 12.64 -19.15
CA SER A 494 12.61 12.37 -20.56
C SER A 494 13.04 13.61 -21.37
N VAL A 495 13.31 14.72 -20.70
CA VAL A 495 13.75 15.98 -21.31
C VAL A 495 15.23 16.17 -20.99
N MET A 496 16.08 15.89 -21.98
CA MET A 496 17.51 16.15 -21.91
C MET A 496 17.76 17.65 -21.97
N ASP A 497 18.35 18.23 -20.90
CA ASP A 497 19.12 19.49 -20.95
C ASP A 497 20.03 19.67 -19.71
N GLU A 498 19.78 18.98 -18.59
CA GLU A 498 20.60 19.08 -17.36
C GLU A 498 22.02 18.45 -17.45
N GLN A 499 22.40 17.88 -18.60
CA GLN A 499 23.69 17.18 -18.76
C GLN A 499 24.91 18.13 -18.80
N VAL A 500 24.68 19.45 -18.82
CA VAL A 500 25.74 20.46 -19.02
C VAL A 500 26.44 20.86 -17.70
N ASP A 501 25.74 20.84 -16.57
CA ASP A 501 26.28 21.37 -15.30
C ASP A 501 27.18 20.39 -14.52
N ILE A 502 27.02 19.07 -14.71
CA ILE A 502 27.80 18.06 -13.96
C ILE A 502 29.30 18.13 -14.33
N ASN A 503 29.61 18.26 -15.62
CA ASN A 503 30.99 18.31 -16.13
C ASN A 503 31.79 19.54 -15.64
N ILE A 504 31.12 20.62 -15.23
CA ILE A 504 31.77 21.86 -14.79
C ILE A 504 32.47 21.63 -13.45
N CYS A 505 31.87 20.87 -12.52
CA CYS A 505 32.45 20.59 -11.20
C CYS A 505 33.43 19.41 -11.18
N GLU A 506 33.24 18.37 -12.00
CA GLU A 506 34.18 17.23 -12.08
C GLU A 506 35.62 17.67 -12.43
N THR A 507 35.73 18.72 -13.26
CA THR A 507 37.02 19.29 -13.66
C THR A 507 37.69 20.09 -12.53
N GLU A 508 36.93 20.67 -11.59
CA GLU A 508 37.48 21.36 -10.43
C GLU A 508 37.89 20.40 -9.30
N GLU A 509 37.13 19.34 -9.01
CA GLU A 509 37.43 18.40 -7.91
C GLU A 509 38.81 17.72 -8.07
N LEU A 510 39.15 17.28 -9.28
CA LEU A 510 40.49 16.76 -9.61
C LEU A 510 41.62 17.81 -9.43
N SER A 511 41.30 19.09 -9.47
CA SER A 511 42.26 20.18 -9.27
C SER A 511 42.40 20.61 -7.79
N THR A 512 41.36 20.42 -6.97
CA THR A 512 41.34 20.86 -5.58
C THR A 512 42.02 19.90 -4.62
N VAL A 513 42.07 18.59 -4.92
CA VAL A 513 42.91 17.62 -4.15
C VAL A 513 44.37 18.08 -4.07
N ASN A 514 44.89 18.71 -5.13
CA ASN A 514 46.25 19.26 -5.17
C ASN A 514 46.37 20.73 -4.71
N ARG A 515 45.27 21.42 -4.37
CA ARG A 515 45.26 22.86 -4.07
C ARG A 515 44.83 23.21 -2.63
N TYR A 516 44.07 22.35 -1.95
CA TYR A 516 43.64 22.60 -0.57
C TYR A 516 44.78 22.61 0.47
N LEU A 517 45.95 22.06 0.14
CA LEU A 517 47.17 22.12 0.96
C LEU A 517 47.77 23.54 1.13
N SER A 518 47.20 24.60 0.52
CA SER A 518 47.87 25.90 0.41
C SER A 518 47.22 27.10 1.12
N LYS A 519 45.91 27.12 1.43
CA LYS A 519 45.24 28.34 1.94
C LYS A 519 44.05 28.08 2.87
N ASN A 520 44.36 27.69 4.10
CA ASN A 520 43.65 28.10 5.32
C ASN A 520 44.62 27.91 6.49
N ASN A 521 44.74 28.89 7.39
CA ASN A 521 45.71 28.86 8.50
C ASN A 521 45.20 28.06 9.73
N GLU A 522 44.35 27.06 9.51
CA GLU A 522 43.84 26.15 10.55
C GLU A 522 44.55 24.80 10.48
N LYS A 523 44.89 24.22 11.63
CA LYS A 523 45.57 22.92 11.71
C LYS A 523 44.55 21.78 11.69
N GLU A 524 44.56 20.98 10.63
CA GLU A 524 43.73 19.78 10.52
C GLU A 524 44.48 18.55 11.06
N TYR A 525 43.83 17.80 11.96
CA TYR A 525 44.40 16.60 12.60
C TYR A 525 43.93 15.33 11.88
N ILE A 526 44.71 14.87 10.89
CA ILE A 526 44.44 13.63 10.15
C ILE A 526 45.49 12.57 10.54
N PHE A 527 45.01 11.38 10.91
CA PHE A 527 45.83 10.24 11.32
C PHE A 527 45.41 8.97 10.58
N GLU A 528 46.20 8.53 9.61
CA GLU A 528 45.84 7.44 8.70
C GLU A 528 45.72 6.06 9.38
N ASP A 529 46.30 5.91 10.57
CA ASP A 529 46.34 4.65 11.32
C ASP A 529 45.20 4.46 12.34
N LEU A 530 44.33 5.46 12.49
CA LEU A 530 43.20 5.45 13.43
C LEU A 530 41.91 4.85 12.84
N ASN A 531 40.89 4.59 13.67
CA ASN A 531 39.62 4.01 13.21
C ASN A 531 38.81 5.02 12.39
N THR A 532 38.74 6.26 12.84
CA THR A 532 37.95 7.33 12.20
C THR A 532 38.32 7.52 10.74
N PHE A 533 39.61 7.50 10.40
CA PHE A 533 40.11 7.61 9.03
C PHE A 533 39.58 6.51 8.10
N SER A 534 39.58 5.25 8.54
CA SER A 534 39.08 4.14 7.72
C SER A 534 37.57 4.23 7.49
N VAL A 535 36.81 4.61 8.54
CA VAL A 535 35.36 4.85 8.46
C VAL A 535 35.04 6.02 7.52
N TYR A 536 35.73 7.15 7.64
CA TYR A 536 35.50 8.30 6.76
C TYR A 536 35.91 8.03 5.31
N ASN A 537 36.93 7.23 5.04
CA ASN A 537 37.24 6.78 3.68
C ASN A 537 36.13 5.87 3.11
N GLU A 538 35.52 5.00 3.92
CA GLU A 538 34.35 4.22 3.52
C GLU A 538 33.15 5.14 3.18
N LEU A 539 32.88 6.16 4.00
CA LEU A 539 31.82 7.16 3.72
C LEU A 539 32.12 8.03 2.49
N ASN A 540 33.39 8.23 2.14
CA ASN A 540 33.83 9.00 0.97
C ASN A 540 33.90 8.21 -0.34
N ARG A 541 33.74 6.86 -0.31
CA ARG A 541 33.85 5.97 -1.49
C ARG A 541 33.03 6.48 -2.68
N GLU A 542 33.41 6.14 -3.90
CA GLU A 542 32.64 6.55 -5.08
C GLU A 542 31.34 5.78 -5.25
N VAL A 543 30.38 6.42 -5.93
CA VAL A 543 29.07 5.83 -6.24
C VAL A 543 29.07 5.37 -7.68
N THR A 544 29.14 4.05 -7.89
CA THR A 544 29.27 3.45 -9.23
C THR A 544 27.98 3.41 -10.04
N THR A 545 26.82 3.63 -9.40
CA THR A 545 25.50 3.60 -10.04
C THR A 545 24.53 4.59 -9.40
N ASP A 546 23.93 5.41 -10.26
CA ASP A 546 23.30 6.69 -9.90
C ASP A 546 21.78 6.52 -9.61
N ASN A 547 21.48 5.77 -8.53
CA ASN A 547 20.11 5.38 -8.14
C ASN A 547 19.39 6.41 -7.23
N TYR A 548 19.95 7.61 -7.06
CA TYR A 548 19.45 8.62 -6.11
C TYR A 548 19.05 9.96 -6.75
N TYR A 549 19.02 10.02 -8.09
CA TYR A 549 18.73 11.24 -8.85
C TYR A 549 17.40 11.90 -8.43
N SER A 550 16.35 11.13 -8.16
CA SER A 550 15.06 11.67 -7.68
C SER A 550 15.13 12.52 -6.40
N PHE A 551 16.09 12.25 -5.49
CA PHE A 551 16.36 13.09 -4.33
C PHE A 551 17.33 14.22 -4.66
N CYS A 552 18.49 13.86 -5.23
CA CYS A 552 19.62 14.78 -5.38
C CYS A 552 19.47 15.79 -6.53
N SER A 553 18.60 15.54 -7.51
CA SER A 553 18.28 16.50 -8.59
C SER A 553 17.85 17.88 -8.08
N LYS A 554 17.18 17.94 -6.93
CA LYS A 554 16.84 19.20 -6.21
C LYS A 554 18.06 20.09 -5.90
N LEU A 555 19.27 19.51 -5.88
CA LEU A 555 20.53 20.20 -5.61
C LEU A 555 21.32 20.59 -6.86
N LEU A 556 20.91 20.15 -8.06
CA LEU A 556 21.54 20.55 -9.32
C LEU A 556 21.62 22.09 -9.49
N PRO A 557 20.55 22.89 -9.20
CA PRO A 557 20.61 24.35 -9.31
C PRO A 557 21.64 25.03 -8.41
N PHE A 558 22.10 24.35 -7.34
CA PHE A 558 23.10 24.87 -6.41
C PHE A 558 24.53 24.41 -6.74
N SER A 559 24.68 23.40 -7.60
CA SER A 559 25.97 22.76 -7.89
C SER A 559 26.95 23.70 -8.60
N ALA A 560 26.48 24.53 -9.53
CA ALA A 560 27.32 25.48 -10.26
C ALA A 560 28.04 26.52 -9.38
N LYS A 561 27.52 26.80 -8.17
CA LYS A 561 28.13 27.71 -7.17
C LYS A 561 28.79 26.96 -6.02
N ASN A 562 28.26 25.77 -5.68
CA ASN A 562 28.67 24.96 -4.53
C ASN A 562 29.07 23.56 -5.04
N CYS A 563 30.14 23.50 -5.84
CA CYS A 563 30.62 22.24 -6.42
C CYS A 563 30.82 21.15 -5.36
N GLY A 564 30.38 19.94 -5.69
CA GLY A 564 30.35 18.80 -4.77
C GLY A 564 29.04 18.63 -3.99
N ILE A 565 28.11 19.62 -3.95
CA ILE A 565 26.87 19.49 -3.16
C ILE A 565 25.94 18.35 -3.65
N TYR A 566 25.81 18.16 -4.96
CA TYR A 566 25.10 17.01 -5.55
C TYR A 566 25.81 15.70 -5.20
N GLY A 567 27.14 15.62 -5.40
CA GLY A 567 27.94 14.43 -5.09
C GLY A 567 27.87 14.04 -3.61
N LEU A 568 27.83 15.02 -2.70
CA LEU A 568 27.62 14.80 -1.27
C LEU A 568 26.24 14.19 -1.00
N CYS A 569 25.19 14.65 -1.68
CA CYS A 569 23.85 14.06 -1.55
C CYS A 569 23.83 12.60 -2.02
N VAL A 570 24.43 12.29 -3.17
CA VAL A 570 24.50 10.91 -3.69
C VAL A 570 25.28 10.00 -2.73
N LYS A 571 26.41 10.50 -2.18
CA LYS A 571 27.19 9.79 -1.15
C LYS A 571 26.42 9.62 0.16
N LEU A 572 25.67 10.63 0.61
CA LEU A 572 24.79 10.55 1.78
C LEU A 572 23.67 9.52 1.58
N ALA A 573 22.97 9.56 0.44
CA ALA A 573 21.89 8.64 0.12
C ALA A 573 22.35 7.17 0.16
N ARG A 574 23.53 6.90 -0.43
CA ARG A 574 24.19 5.59 -0.32
C ARG A 574 24.55 5.26 1.13
N ASN A 575 25.23 6.16 1.86
CA ASN A 575 25.65 5.90 3.24
C ASN A 575 24.47 5.59 4.16
N ILE A 576 23.33 6.26 3.96
CA ILE A 576 22.08 5.97 4.68
C ILE A 576 21.47 4.63 4.26
N LYS A 577 21.45 4.30 2.95
CA LYS A 577 21.03 2.97 2.48
C LYS A 577 21.87 1.85 3.10
N ASP A 578 23.20 2.02 3.14
CA ASP A 578 24.14 1.01 3.64
C ASP A 578 23.87 0.58 5.11
N LEU A 579 23.22 1.44 5.90
CA LEU A 579 22.82 1.14 7.29
C LEU A 579 21.78 0.02 7.41
N TRP A 580 20.98 -0.22 6.37
CA TRP A 580 19.93 -1.25 6.38
C TRP A 580 20.48 -2.68 6.47
N TYR A 581 21.74 -2.86 6.10
CA TYR A 581 22.46 -4.14 6.21
C TYR A 581 23.20 -4.30 7.57
N MET A 582 23.23 -3.27 8.41
CA MET A 582 23.95 -3.27 9.69
C MET A 582 23.05 -3.70 10.86
N LYS A 583 23.66 -4.24 11.93
CA LYS A 583 22.93 -4.56 13.18
C LYS A 583 22.66 -3.29 13.98
N ASN A 584 21.53 -3.23 14.70
CA ASN A 584 21.07 -2.03 15.42
C ASN A 584 22.17 -1.22 16.15
N LYS A 585 23.02 -1.85 17.00
CA LYS A 585 24.10 -1.13 17.69
C LYS A 585 25.15 -0.54 16.74
N GLU A 586 25.58 -1.31 15.75
CA GLU A 586 26.55 -0.91 14.72
C GLU A 586 25.97 0.19 13.80
N ARG A 587 24.67 0.11 13.49
CA ARG A 587 23.91 1.15 12.79
C ARG A 587 23.89 2.46 13.58
N THR A 588 23.62 2.42 14.89
CA THR A 588 23.64 3.62 15.74
C THR A 588 25.05 4.23 15.78
N ASP A 589 26.07 3.43 16.10
CA ASP A 589 27.48 3.90 16.06
C ASP A 589 27.85 4.51 14.70
N ARG A 590 27.35 3.94 13.59
CA ARG A 590 27.59 4.45 12.23
C ARG A 590 26.83 5.75 11.93
N CYS A 591 25.67 5.98 12.53
CA CYS A 591 24.93 7.24 12.38
C CYS A 591 25.74 8.43 12.90
N ASP A 592 26.40 8.32 14.06
CA ASP A 592 27.26 9.37 14.62
C ASP A 592 28.33 9.81 13.59
N TYR A 593 29.06 8.84 13.01
CA TYR A 593 30.06 9.10 11.96
C TYR A 593 29.45 9.80 10.75
N ILE A 594 28.28 9.37 10.26
CA ILE A 594 27.62 9.95 9.09
C ILE A 594 27.21 11.41 9.37
N ILE A 595 26.68 11.70 10.56
CA ILE A 595 26.25 13.05 10.94
C ILE A 595 27.46 14.01 11.01
N HIS A 596 28.53 13.62 11.72
CA HIS A 596 29.75 14.43 11.81
C HIS A 596 30.44 14.61 10.45
N TRP A 597 30.54 13.54 9.66
CA TRP A 597 31.06 13.59 8.28
C TRP A 597 30.24 14.54 7.40
N MET A 598 28.91 14.48 7.49
CA MET A 598 28.03 15.31 6.68
C MET A 598 28.17 16.79 7.01
N TYR A 599 28.17 17.18 8.29
CA TYR A 599 28.37 18.59 8.67
C TYR A 599 29.74 19.12 8.22
N ASP A 600 30.79 18.31 8.36
CA ASP A 600 32.16 18.62 7.91
C ASP A 600 32.23 18.83 6.39
N LYS A 601 31.64 17.94 5.60
CA LYS A 601 31.56 18.10 4.14
C LYS A 601 30.72 19.31 3.72
N ILE A 602 29.59 19.58 4.39
CA ILE A 602 28.77 20.77 4.15
C ILE A 602 29.57 22.05 4.44
N ARG A 603 30.26 22.12 5.59
CA ARG A 603 31.11 23.25 5.99
C ARG A 603 32.14 23.57 4.91
N ASN A 604 32.79 22.54 4.38
CA ASN A 604 33.84 22.67 3.37
C ASN A 604 33.30 23.03 1.97
N ILE A 605 32.19 22.42 1.52
CA ILE A 605 31.56 22.72 0.22
C ILE A 605 30.99 24.15 0.20
N LEU A 606 30.33 24.57 1.28
CA LEU A 606 29.72 25.90 1.39
C LEU A 606 30.67 26.98 1.95
N LYS A 607 31.92 26.61 2.28
CA LYS A 607 33.00 27.49 2.78
C LYS A 607 32.60 28.30 4.02
N ILE A 608 31.95 27.62 4.97
CA ILE A 608 31.35 28.18 6.20
C ILE A 608 32.44 28.44 7.25
N ASP A 609 33.33 29.39 6.96
CA ASP A 609 34.43 29.83 7.82
C ASP A 609 35.15 31.06 7.25
N THR A 610 35.40 31.09 5.95
CA THR A 610 36.33 32.06 5.34
C THR A 610 35.87 33.53 5.29
N ASN A 611 34.56 33.82 5.24
CA ASN A 611 34.04 35.21 5.16
C ASN A 611 32.67 35.43 5.86
N GLY A 612 32.16 34.46 6.61
CA GLY A 612 30.84 34.52 7.26
C GLY A 612 29.61 34.50 6.34
N ILE A 613 29.78 34.73 5.03
CA ILE A 613 28.72 34.67 4.01
C ILE A 613 28.81 33.33 3.26
N TYR A 614 27.79 32.48 3.44
CA TYR A 614 27.65 31.19 2.76
C TYR A 614 26.25 31.02 2.18
N ASP A 615 26.05 30.02 1.31
CA ASP A 615 24.76 29.81 0.64
C ASP A 615 23.73 29.12 1.54
N THR A 616 22.96 29.93 2.27
CA THR A 616 21.90 29.45 3.18
C THR A 616 20.74 28.76 2.46
N ASN A 617 20.53 29.02 1.16
CA ASN A 617 19.51 28.35 0.37
C ASN A 617 19.97 26.95 -0.03
N ALA A 618 21.21 26.81 -0.51
CA ALA A 618 21.83 25.51 -0.78
C ALA A 618 21.87 24.63 0.48
N LEU A 619 22.24 25.22 1.63
CA LEU A 619 22.23 24.52 2.92
C LEU A 619 20.83 24.02 3.28
N ARG A 620 19.82 24.90 3.21
CA ARG A 620 18.44 24.56 3.58
C ARG A 620 17.89 23.45 2.67
N GLU A 621 18.17 23.51 1.37
CA GLU A 621 17.71 22.48 0.44
C GLU A 621 18.43 21.15 0.69
N PHE A 622 19.74 21.17 0.97
CA PHE A 622 20.49 19.97 1.34
C PHE A 622 19.90 19.29 2.58
N PHE A 623 19.58 20.06 3.63
CA PHE A 623 18.96 19.53 4.84
C PHE A 623 17.57 18.93 4.61
N LYS A 624 16.74 19.53 3.73
CA LYS A 624 15.46 18.89 3.33
C LYS A 624 15.70 17.57 2.62
N VAL A 625 16.60 17.54 1.63
CA VAL A 625 16.89 16.35 0.83
C VAL A 625 17.47 15.23 1.71
N GLY A 626 18.38 15.55 2.63
CA GLY A 626 18.90 14.58 3.60
C GLY A 626 17.84 14.05 4.56
N TYR A 627 16.88 14.88 4.99
CA TYR A 627 15.73 14.43 5.78
C TYR A 627 14.79 13.50 4.98
N GLU A 628 14.50 13.82 3.72
CA GLU A 628 13.73 12.96 2.82
C GLU A 628 14.39 11.59 2.58
N ILE A 629 15.71 11.57 2.42
CA ILE A 629 16.55 10.36 2.31
C ILE A 629 16.40 9.51 3.59
N ILE A 630 16.65 10.08 4.77
CA ILE A 630 16.57 9.39 6.06
C ILE A 630 15.18 8.78 6.28
N HIS A 631 14.14 9.56 6.00
CA HIS A 631 12.75 9.11 6.14
C HIS A 631 12.38 8.02 5.13
N THR A 632 12.86 8.09 3.88
CA THR A 632 12.55 7.05 2.88
C THR A 632 13.20 5.71 3.20
N PHE A 633 14.44 5.72 3.71
CA PHE A 633 15.17 4.50 4.06
C PHE A 633 14.95 4.00 5.51
N GLY A 634 14.06 4.63 6.29
CA GLY A 634 13.73 4.19 7.65
C GLY A 634 14.91 4.29 8.64
N ALA A 635 15.81 5.26 8.43
CA ALA A 635 17.02 5.46 9.21
C ALA A 635 16.83 6.51 10.32
N SER A 636 15.73 6.44 11.07
CA SER A 636 15.34 7.40 12.13
C SER A 636 16.46 7.74 13.13
N ASP A 637 17.35 6.80 13.39
CA ASP A 637 18.45 6.94 14.36
C ASP A 637 19.55 7.90 13.86
N CYS A 638 19.56 8.21 12.56
CA CYS A 638 20.47 9.14 11.90
C CYS A 638 19.89 10.57 11.77
N LEU A 639 18.78 10.89 12.45
CA LEU A 639 18.21 12.23 12.43
C LEU A 639 19.18 13.26 13.03
N TYR A 640 19.30 14.40 12.36
CA TYR A 640 20.24 15.47 12.71
C TYR A 640 19.55 16.83 12.77
N ASN A 641 20.18 17.80 13.46
CA ASN A 641 19.62 19.14 13.58
C ASN A 641 19.74 19.92 12.26
N THR A 642 18.61 20.41 11.75
CA THR A 642 18.52 21.23 10.53
C THR A 642 18.35 22.73 10.82
N THR A 643 18.18 23.11 12.09
CA THR A 643 17.82 24.46 12.54
C THR A 643 18.91 25.12 13.37
N ASN A 644 19.24 26.38 13.05
CA ASN A 644 20.23 27.20 13.77
C ASN A 644 21.58 26.48 14.00
N VAL A 645 22.03 25.69 13.01
CA VAL A 645 23.24 24.87 13.11
C VAL A 645 24.48 25.77 13.19
N ASN A 646 25.19 25.69 14.31
CA ASN A 646 26.49 26.31 14.49
C ASN A 646 27.60 25.37 13.98
N PHE A 647 28.19 25.69 12.82
CA PHE A 647 29.18 24.82 12.17
C PHE A 647 30.52 24.72 12.91
N GLU A 648 30.93 25.73 13.66
CA GLU A 648 32.12 25.61 14.51
C GLU A 648 31.86 24.72 15.73
N GLU A 649 30.65 24.75 16.29
CA GLU A 649 30.22 23.78 17.31
C GLU A 649 30.21 22.35 16.75
N GLN A 650 29.73 22.14 15.52
CA GLN A 650 29.75 20.80 14.88
C GLN A 650 31.18 20.30 14.61
N LYS A 651 32.11 21.19 14.25
CA LYS A 651 33.55 20.88 14.09
C LYS A 651 34.19 20.47 15.41
N GLU A 652 33.94 21.21 16.49
CA GLU A 652 34.40 20.83 17.83
C GLU A 652 33.81 19.49 18.31
N LYS A 653 32.51 19.24 18.05
CA LYS A 653 31.86 17.96 18.35
C LYS A 653 32.48 16.80 17.58
N LYS A 654 32.75 16.96 16.28
CA LYS A 654 33.48 15.96 15.48
C LYS A 654 34.84 15.63 16.10
N HIS A 655 35.63 16.65 16.48
CA HIS A 655 36.92 16.41 17.12
C HIS A 655 36.83 15.63 18.45
N LEU A 656 35.79 15.89 19.26
CA LEU A 656 35.51 15.15 20.48
C LEU A 656 35.07 13.71 20.18
N HIS A 657 34.10 13.52 19.29
CA HIS A 657 33.66 12.20 18.80
C HIS A 657 34.85 11.35 18.35
N ASP A 658 35.68 11.89 17.45
CA ASP A 658 36.82 11.18 16.86
C ASP A 658 37.81 10.75 17.94
N TYR A 659 38.11 11.64 18.89
CA TYR A 659 38.94 11.34 20.04
C TYR A 659 38.40 10.16 20.87
N PHE A 660 37.10 10.11 21.16
CA PHE A 660 36.52 9.02 21.97
C PHE A 660 36.35 7.69 21.22
N LYS A 661 36.29 7.70 19.88
CA LYS A 661 36.28 6.47 19.04
C LYS A 661 37.70 5.96 18.74
N ASP A 662 38.72 6.82 18.82
CA ASP A 662 40.13 6.47 18.58
C ASP A 662 40.99 6.34 19.85
N TYR A 663 40.50 6.74 21.02
CA TYR A 663 41.23 6.80 22.29
C TYR A 663 42.19 5.61 22.53
N ASP A 664 41.69 4.38 22.43
CA ASP A 664 42.46 3.15 22.70
C ASP A 664 43.57 2.86 21.67
N LYS A 665 43.53 3.51 20.49
CA LYS A 665 44.54 3.39 19.43
C LYS A 665 45.62 4.47 19.49
N ILE A 666 45.36 5.61 20.13
CA ILE A 666 46.32 6.72 20.20
C ILE A 666 47.50 6.30 21.08
N SER A 667 48.63 5.96 20.45
CA SER A 667 49.84 5.52 21.14
C SER A 667 51.10 5.93 20.36
N CYS A 668 52.16 6.26 21.09
CA CYS A 668 53.45 6.65 20.52
C CYS A 668 54.41 5.47 20.27
N GLY A 669 54.09 4.26 20.73
CA GLY A 669 55.02 3.13 20.72
C GLY A 669 56.30 3.39 21.53
N ASP A 670 57.37 2.64 21.24
CA ASP A 670 58.64 2.72 21.98
C ASP A 670 59.52 3.94 21.61
N THR A 671 59.18 4.70 20.55
CA THR A 671 59.95 5.84 20.06
C THR A 671 59.31 7.18 20.41
N TYR A 672 59.49 7.59 21.67
CA TYR A 672 58.95 8.81 22.26
C TYR A 672 59.24 10.13 21.51
N ASN A 673 60.31 10.18 20.69
CA ASN A 673 60.70 11.36 19.89
C ASN A 673 60.33 11.24 18.39
N SER A 674 59.27 10.53 18.05
CA SER A 674 58.74 10.52 16.68
C SER A 674 57.88 11.76 16.40
N MET A 675 57.99 12.31 15.17
CA MET A 675 57.13 13.40 14.66
C MET A 675 55.62 13.08 14.78
N LYS A 676 55.28 11.78 14.79
CA LYS A 676 53.92 11.28 15.04
C LYS A 676 53.47 11.52 16.48
N CYS A 677 54.32 11.22 17.46
CA CYS A 677 54.01 11.42 18.87
C CYS A 677 53.80 12.92 19.20
N GLU A 678 54.62 13.81 18.62
CA GLU A 678 54.45 15.25 18.83
C GLU A 678 53.08 15.75 18.32
N LYS A 679 52.62 15.24 17.17
CA LYS A 679 51.27 15.52 16.64
C LYS A 679 50.16 15.00 17.54
N TYR A 680 50.30 13.80 18.12
CA TYR A 680 49.33 13.30 19.10
C TYR A 680 49.31 14.16 20.37
N CYS A 681 50.46 14.56 20.90
CA CYS A 681 50.52 15.46 22.05
C CYS A 681 49.89 16.84 21.76
N GLU A 682 50.04 17.36 20.53
CA GLU A 682 49.38 18.60 20.10
C GLU A 682 47.86 18.43 20.01
N TYR A 683 47.40 17.34 19.38
CA TYR A 683 45.99 16.98 19.26
C TYR A 683 45.32 16.78 20.63
N VAL A 684 45.91 15.98 21.52
CA VAL A 684 45.37 15.74 22.88
C VAL A 684 45.29 17.04 23.69
N LYS A 685 46.25 17.96 23.52
CA LYS A 685 46.19 19.29 24.15
C LYS A 685 45.06 20.15 23.59
N HIS A 686 44.80 20.09 22.28
CA HIS A 686 43.63 20.73 21.67
C HIS A 686 42.31 20.13 22.20
N ILE A 687 42.21 18.80 22.23
CA ILE A 687 41.04 18.10 22.79
C ILE A 687 40.81 18.43 24.27
N ASN A 688 41.85 18.61 25.09
CA ASN A 688 41.67 18.99 26.50
C ASN A 688 40.93 20.33 26.67
N GLY A 689 41.17 21.29 25.77
CA GLY A 689 40.43 22.55 25.73
C GLY A 689 38.95 22.35 25.38
N LEU A 690 38.66 21.51 24.38
CA LEU A 690 37.28 21.16 24.02
C LEU A 690 36.59 20.36 25.14
N TYR A 691 37.27 19.39 25.74
CA TYR A 691 36.74 18.58 26.83
C TYR A 691 36.32 19.48 28.02
N GLY A 692 37.17 20.43 28.40
CA GLY A 692 36.83 21.45 29.41
C GLY A 692 35.64 22.34 29.04
N LYS A 693 35.45 22.66 27.74
CA LYS A 693 34.34 23.48 27.25
C LYS A 693 32.98 22.76 27.34
N TYR A 694 32.94 21.45 27.10
CA TYR A 694 31.69 20.69 27.01
C TYR A 694 31.34 19.88 28.27
N ILE A 695 32.30 19.55 29.14
CA ILE A 695 32.07 18.63 30.28
C ILE A 695 30.93 19.08 31.21
N SER A 696 30.77 20.38 31.46
CA SER A 696 29.72 20.89 32.36
C SER A 696 28.30 20.68 31.84
N ASN A 697 28.14 20.62 30.51
CA ASN A 697 26.84 20.54 29.86
C ASN A 697 26.52 19.11 29.42
N CYS A 698 27.56 18.31 29.16
CA CYS A 698 27.44 16.93 28.69
C CYS A 698 27.50 15.88 29.79
N CYS A 699 27.87 16.23 31.03
CA CYS A 699 28.02 15.27 32.13
C CYS A 699 27.17 15.61 33.35
N ASN A 700 26.19 14.74 33.62
CA ASN A 700 25.46 14.76 34.89
C ASN A 700 26.04 13.71 35.84
N CYS A 701 26.83 14.14 36.83
CA CYS A 701 27.45 13.27 37.82
C CYS A 701 26.68 13.26 39.15
N PHE A 702 26.66 12.12 39.82
CA PHE A 702 26.04 11.91 41.14
C PHE A 702 27.12 11.65 42.20
N ASN A 703 26.83 11.94 43.48
CA ASN A 703 27.74 11.70 44.61
C ASN A 703 28.23 10.24 44.70
N SER A 704 27.49 9.28 44.13
CA SER A 704 27.91 7.88 43.97
C SER A 704 29.10 7.65 43.02
N GLY A 705 29.63 8.70 42.38
CA GLY A 705 30.74 8.65 41.41
C GLY A 705 30.32 8.26 39.99
N ARG A 706 29.07 7.80 39.79
CA ARG A 706 28.49 7.56 38.45
C ARG A 706 28.20 8.90 37.77
N CYS A 707 28.49 8.96 36.46
CA CYS A 707 28.08 10.06 35.60
C CYS A 707 27.27 9.52 34.42
N MET A 708 26.34 10.33 33.92
CA MET A 708 25.53 10.04 32.75
C MET A 708 25.94 10.97 31.59
N ASP A 709 26.18 10.36 30.43
CA ASP A 709 26.52 11.06 29.19
C ASP A 709 25.24 11.67 28.60
N MET A 710 25.10 12.99 28.68
CA MET A 710 23.97 13.74 28.11
C MET A 710 24.17 14.05 26.61
N CYS A 711 25.40 13.89 26.11
CA CYS A 711 25.81 14.12 24.73
C CYS A 711 26.45 12.84 24.16
N SER A 712 25.73 11.72 24.23
CA SER A 712 26.28 10.38 23.92
C SER A 712 26.75 10.21 22.48
N ASP A 713 26.36 11.11 21.58
CA ASP A 713 26.76 11.22 20.18
C ASP A 713 28.22 11.65 20.00
N TYR A 714 28.79 12.47 20.90
CA TYR A 714 30.18 12.93 20.79
C TYR A 714 30.97 13.06 22.12
N PHE A 715 30.38 12.74 23.27
CA PHE A 715 31.02 12.95 24.59
C PHE A 715 30.90 11.75 25.52
N LYS A 716 31.96 11.47 26.29
CA LYS A 716 31.99 10.49 27.40
C LYS A 716 32.46 11.12 28.70
N CYS A 717 31.77 10.83 29.81
CA CYS A 717 31.98 11.43 31.13
C CYS A 717 32.77 10.54 32.11
N GLU A 718 33.14 9.34 31.71
CA GLU A 718 34.05 8.49 32.48
C GLU A 718 35.43 9.16 32.58
N ASP A 719 36.00 9.21 33.78
CA ASP A 719 37.27 9.91 34.02
C ASP A 719 38.45 9.25 33.30
N THR A 720 38.31 7.99 32.88
CA THR A 720 39.25 7.24 32.05
C THR A 720 39.61 7.98 30.76
N TYR A 721 38.62 8.52 30.04
CA TYR A 721 38.80 9.24 28.78
C TYR A 721 39.21 10.72 28.94
N ASN A 722 39.51 11.18 30.17
CA ASN A 722 39.98 12.54 30.39
C ASN A 722 41.31 12.76 29.62
N PRO A 723 41.43 13.77 28.72
CA PRO A 723 42.61 13.95 27.87
C PRO A 723 43.94 14.07 28.63
N HIS A 724 43.90 14.50 29.89
CA HIS A 724 45.05 14.44 30.79
C HIS A 724 45.65 13.03 30.92
N ASN A 725 44.83 12.00 31.07
CA ASN A 725 45.31 10.64 31.27
C ASN A 725 46.09 10.14 30.03
N LEU A 726 45.58 10.45 28.83
CA LEU A 726 46.25 10.10 27.58
C LEU A 726 47.55 10.91 27.41
N PHE A 727 47.54 12.20 27.74
CA PHE A 727 48.73 13.05 27.71
C PHE A 727 49.87 12.54 28.61
N GLU A 728 49.55 12.04 29.82
CA GLU A 728 50.50 11.36 30.70
C GLU A 728 50.96 10.01 30.12
N THR A 729 50.03 9.23 29.56
CA THR A 729 50.31 7.90 28.98
C THR A 729 51.25 7.99 27.78
N LEU A 730 51.07 9.00 26.92
CA LEU A 730 51.95 9.33 25.79
C LEU A 730 53.28 9.97 26.25
N LYS A 731 53.43 10.29 27.55
CA LYS A 731 54.59 10.95 28.15
C LYS A 731 54.93 12.31 27.52
N CYS A 732 53.92 13.06 27.09
CA CYS A 732 54.09 14.32 26.38
C CYS A 732 54.97 15.36 27.12
N LYS A 733 54.96 15.35 28.45
CA LYS A 733 55.81 16.18 29.33
C LYS A 733 57.32 16.05 29.06
N ASN A 734 57.77 14.94 28.50
CA ASN A 734 59.18 14.70 28.17
C ASN A 734 59.65 15.49 26.93
N MET A 735 58.72 16.09 26.16
CA MET A 735 59.05 16.97 25.03
C MET A 735 59.21 18.41 25.53
N GLU A 736 60.28 19.09 25.10
CA GLU A 736 60.59 20.47 25.53
C GLU A 736 59.40 21.43 25.38
N LYS A 737 58.70 21.33 24.24
CA LYS A 737 57.48 22.09 23.87
C LYS A 737 56.31 21.96 24.86
N TYR A 738 56.28 20.90 25.67
CA TYR A 738 55.19 20.55 26.59
C TYR A 738 55.67 20.36 28.05
N SER A 739 56.88 20.81 28.37
CA SER A 739 57.50 20.74 29.70
C SER A 739 56.66 21.37 30.84
N GLY A 740 55.81 22.36 30.53
CA GLY A 740 54.84 22.94 31.47
C GLY A 740 53.65 22.03 31.84
N GLY A 741 53.53 20.85 31.22
CA GLY A 741 52.44 19.91 31.47
C GLY A 741 51.10 20.33 30.88
N MET A 742 50.04 19.69 31.38
CA MET A 742 48.64 19.97 31.05
C MET A 742 47.80 19.79 32.32
N GLU A 743 46.80 20.64 32.54
CA GLU A 743 45.91 20.52 33.69
C GLU A 743 44.81 19.49 33.45
N LYS A 744 44.49 18.71 34.49
CA LYS A 744 43.37 17.76 34.46
C LYS A 744 42.05 18.51 34.65
N ILE A 745 41.18 18.42 33.65
CA ILE A 745 39.81 18.93 33.74
C ILE A 745 39.06 18.17 34.85
N GLN A 746 38.47 18.91 35.79
CA GLN A 746 37.68 18.35 36.88
C GLN A 746 36.24 18.08 36.43
N LYS A 747 35.60 17.08 37.04
CA LYS A 747 34.18 16.78 36.82
C LYS A 747 33.29 17.91 37.34
N PRO A 748 32.09 18.13 36.74
CA PRO A 748 31.12 19.08 37.27
C PRO A 748 30.64 18.67 38.68
N PHE A 749 30.15 19.65 39.44
CA PHE A 749 29.53 19.44 40.74
C PHE A 749 28.36 18.46 40.63
N PHE A 750 28.15 17.66 41.68
CA PHE A 750 27.17 16.59 41.67
C PHE A 750 25.73 17.13 41.62
N ALA A 751 24.91 16.59 40.72
CA ALA A 751 23.53 17.03 40.50
C ALA A 751 22.62 16.76 41.72
N ASP A 752 22.95 15.75 42.51
CA ASP A 752 22.30 15.41 43.77
C ASP A 752 22.82 16.20 44.98
N HIS A 753 23.80 17.11 44.82
CA HIS A 753 24.40 17.88 45.93
C HIS A 753 23.35 18.57 46.82
N TYR A 754 22.28 19.14 46.25
CA TYR A 754 21.21 19.75 47.05
C TYR A 754 20.39 18.72 47.83
N VAL A 755 20.13 17.55 47.25
CA VAL A 755 19.41 16.45 47.92
C VAL A 755 20.27 15.84 49.02
N THR A 756 21.55 15.56 48.75
CA THR A 756 22.51 15.08 49.76
C THR A 756 22.64 16.10 50.90
N TRP A 757 22.80 17.39 50.58
CA TRP A 757 22.88 18.46 51.58
C TRP A 757 21.62 18.53 52.45
N LEU A 758 20.42 18.43 51.83
CA LEU A 758 19.16 18.37 52.57
C LEU A 758 19.09 17.15 53.49
N THR A 759 19.42 15.95 53.01
CA THR A 759 19.44 14.73 53.84
C THR A 759 20.42 14.90 55.02
N GLU A 760 21.67 15.28 54.76
CA GLU A 760 22.72 15.42 55.78
C GLU A 760 22.44 16.51 56.83
N HIS A 761 21.73 17.59 56.46
CA HIS A 761 21.46 18.71 57.36
C HIS A 761 20.10 18.61 58.07
N PHE A 762 19.08 17.98 57.48
CA PHE A 762 17.74 17.90 58.05
C PHE A 762 17.40 16.56 58.74
N GLU A 763 18.21 15.51 58.61
CA GLU A 763 18.07 14.27 59.41
C GLU A 763 18.25 14.46 60.94
N LYS A 764 18.60 15.66 61.41
CA LYS A 764 18.88 15.95 62.83
C LYS A 764 17.72 16.50 63.66
N GLU A 765 16.54 16.75 63.08
CA GLU A 765 15.32 16.98 63.88
C GLU A 765 14.46 15.71 63.95
N LYS A 766 14.45 15.10 65.15
CA LYS A 766 13.73 13.85 65.43
C LYS A 766 12.21 14.00 65.35
N GLU A 767 11.59 13.03 64.68
CA GLU A 767 10.28 12.43 64.95
C GLU A 767 9.31 13.20 65.88
N LYS A 768 8.27 13.78 65.29
CA LYS A 768 6.91 13.80 65.88
C LYS A 768 5.88 13.43 64.82
N PRO A 769 4.95 12.48 65.07
CA PRO A 769 3.90 12.14 64.12
C PRO A 769 2.94 13.32 63.90
N LEU A 770 2.71 13.67 62.64
CA LEU A 770 1.75 14.71 62.22
C LEU A 770 0.30 14.22 62.37
N LEU A 771 -0.23 14.25 63.59
CA LEU A 771 -1.66 14.12 63.86
C LEU A 771 -2.12 15.12 64.93
N LYS A 772 -2.42 16.35 64.48
CA LYS A 772 -3.58 17.16 64.88
C LYS A 772 -3.56 18.49 64.13
N LEU A 773 -4.46 18.63 63.17
CA LEU A 773 -4.87 19.94 62.66
C LEU A 773 -5.99 20.44 63.58
N GLU A 774 -5.80 21.56 64.25
CA GLU A 774 -6.87 22.31 64.92
C GLU A 774 -6.78 23.77 64.46
N GLU A 775 -7.91 24.31 63.99
CA GLU A 775 -8.01 25.63 63.40
C GLU A 775 -8.07 26.73 64.46
N LYS A 776 -7.32 27.83 64.28
CA LYS A 776 -7.92 29.19 64.21
C LYS A 776 -6.95 30.31 63.81
N GLU A 777 -7.58 31.39 63.35
CA GLU A 777 -7.03 32.54 62.64
C GLU A 777 -6.26 33.54 63.55
N PHE A 778 -5.25 34.25 63.02
CA PHE A 778 -5.20 35.73 63.12
C PHE A 778 -4.26 36.44 62.11
N SER A 779 -4.85 36.93 61.01
CA SER A 779 -4.70 38.23 60.31
C SER A 779 -3.39 39.07 60.19
N ILE A 780 -3.38 39.82 59.07
CA ILE A 780 -2.68 41.11 58.74
C ILE A 780 -1.43 41.03 57.83
N THR A 781 -1.45 41.89 56.80
CA THR A 781 -0.53 42.01 55.65
C THR A 781 0.41 43.23 55.76
N PRO A 782 1.44 43.32 54.89
CA PRO A 782 1.38 44.30 53.79
C PRO A 782 1.91 43.73 52.44
N LYS A 783 1.31 43.91 51.25
CA LYS A 783 0.91 45.09 50.43
C LYS A 783 1.98 45.57 49.41
N MET A 784 1.72 45.31 48.11
CA MET A 784 2.21 45.98 46.88
C MET A 784 3.73 45.89 46.59
N GLU A 785 4.24 45.70 45.36
CA GLU A 785 3.67 45.64 43.98
C GLU A 785 4.67 44.84 43.06
N SER A 786 4.50 44.49 41.78
CA SER A 786 3.56 44.88 40.70
C SER A 786 3.42 43.81 39.56
N SER A 787 2.87 44.24 38.41
CA SER A 787 2.88 43.68 37.01
C SER A 787 3.85 42.54 36.63
N SER A 788 3.53 41.53 35.79
CA SER A 788 2.62 41.49 34.63
C SER A 788 2.36 40.07 34.03
N THR A 789 1.10 39.78 33.67
CA THR A 789 0.64 38.75 32.68
C THR A 789 0.88 37.25 32.98
N PRO A 790 0.03 36.33 32.44
CA PRO A 790 -0.39 35.15 33.20
C PRO A 790 0.52 33.93 33.05
N GLU A 791 1.36 33.71 34.05
CA GLU A 791 1.83 32.37 34.37
C GLU A 791 0.63 31.50 34.78
N LYS A 792 0.59 30.23 34.33
CA LYS A 792 -0.50 29.30 34.68
C LYS A 792 -0.42 28.99 36.17
N ALA A 793 -1.20 29.72 36.98
CA ALA A 793 -1.39 29.41 38.38
C ALA A 793 -1.79 27.94 38.52
N CYS A 794 -0.92 27.16 39.16
CA CYS A 794 -1.20 25.75 39.38
C CYS A 794 -2.12 25.65 40.59
N ASP A 795 -3.43 25.62 40.32
CA ASP A 795 -4.42 25.38 41.35
C ASP A 795 -4.12 24.07 42.09
N LYS A 796 -4.50 24.01 43.36
CA LYS A 796 -4.12 23.00 44.37
C LYS A 796 -4.47 21.53 44.04
N ILE A 797 -5.04 21.28 42.85
CA ILE A 797 -5.50 20.00 42.32
C ILE A 797 -4.61 19.52 41.15
N THR A 798 -3.92 20.41 40.43
CA THR A 798 -3.21 20.06 39.17
C THR A 798 -1.69 19.92 39.29
N CYS A 799 -1.08 20.43 40.36
CA CYS A 799 0.36 20.24 40.64
C CYS A 799 0.68 19.23 41.75
N ASP A 800 -0.33 18.67 42.43
CA ASP A 800 -0.10 17.63 43.43
C ASP A 800 -0.03 16.26 42.72
N PRO A 801 1.11 15.53 42.79
CA PRO A 801 1.26 14.22 42.15
C PRO A 801 0.18 13.21 42.58
N PHE A 802 -0.32 13.33 43.82
CA PHE A 802 -1.37 12.48 44.35
C PHE A 802 -2.71 12.73 43.63
N TYR A 803 -3.10 13.99 43.44
CA TYR A 803 -4.33 14.34 42.73
C TYR A 803 -4.24 14.05 41.23
N VAL A 804 -3.09 14.27 40.58
CA VAL A 804 -2.88 13.91 39.17
C VAL A 804 -3.00 12.39 38.97
N THR A 805 -2.35 11.59 39.83
CA THR A 805 -2.44 10.12 39.79
C THR A 805 -3.87 9.64 40.07
N THR A 806 -4.56 10.28 41.01
CA THR A 806 -5.95 9.96 41.38
C THR A 806 -6.94 10.31 40.27
N LEU A 807 -6.78 11.46 39.61
CA LEU A 807 -7.56 11.85 38.42
C LEU A 807 -7.34 10.88 37.26
N GLY A 808 -6.09 10.43 37.03
CA GLY A 808 -5.78 9.39 36.05
C GLY A 808 -6.49 8.07 36.36
N ALA A 809 -6.45 7.61 37.61
CA ALA A 809 -7.11 6.39 38.06
C ALA A 809 -8.64 6.44 37.91
N PHE A 810 -9.27 7.55 38.31
CA PHE A 810 -10.72 7.73 38.13
C PHE A 810 -11.13 7.89 36.66
N GLY A 811 -10.30 8.55 35.83
CA GLY A 811 -10.49 8.59 34.38
C GLY A 811 -10.45 7.21 33.74
N PHE A 812 -9.49 6.37 34.14
CA PHE A 812 -9.37 4.99 33.66
C PHE A 812 -10.56 4.11 34.11
N MET A 813 -11.01 4.24 35.37
CA MET A 813 -12.22 3.57 35.86
C MET A 813 -13.49 4.01 35.10
N GLY A 814 -13.61 5.30 34.79
CA GLY A 814 -14.70 5.84 33.97
C GLY A 814 -14.69 5.28 32.54
N PHE A 815 -13.51 5.22 31.93
CA PHE A 815 -13.32 4.58 30.61
C PHE A 815 -13.74 3.10 30.64
N LEU A 816 -13.28 2.32 31.62
CA LEU A 816 -13.66 0.90 31.76
C LEU A 816 -15.17 0.70 31.92
N LEU A 817 -15.85 1.56 32.69
CA LEU A 817 -17.31 1.51 32.84
C LEU A 817 -18.05 1.84 31.53
N ILE A 818 -17.59 2.86 30.79
CA ILE A 818 -18.15 3.20 29.47
C ILE A 818 -17.91 2.06 28.49
N SER A 819 -16.69 1.50 28.42
CA SER A 819 -16.36 0.35 27.58
C SER A 819 -17.19 -0.88 27.92
N PHE A 820 -17.48 -1.14 29.20
CA PHE A 820 -18.36 -2.23 29.62
C PHE A 820 -19.83 -2.01 29.21
N ILE A 821 -20.33 -0.77 29.29
CA ILE A 821 -21.67 -0.41 28.79
C ILE A 821 -21.72 -0.56 27.26
N SER A 822 -20.73 -0.02 26.54
CA SER A 822 -20.62 -0.19 25.08
C SER A 822 -20.54 -1.66 24.68
N TYR A 823 -19.74 -2.48 25.37
CA TYR A 823 -19.69 -3.93 25.18
C TYR A 823 -21.07 -4.59 25.36
N LYS A 824 -21.85 -4.17 26.37
CA LYS A 824 -23.17 -4.74 26.67
C LYS A 824 -24.30 -4.28 25.72
N PHE A 825 -24.18 -3.11 25.10
CA PHE A 825 -25.25 -2.49 24.29
C PHE A 825 -24.89 -2.28 22.80
N THR A 826 -23.70 -2.66 22.37
CA THR A 826 -23.24 -2.73 20.97
C THR A 826 -23.24 -4.20 20.51
N PRO A 827 -23.38 -4.54 19.21
CA PRO A 827 -23.47 -5.94 18.77
C PRO A 827 -22.30 -6.85 19.18
N LEU A 828 -21.15 -6.28 19.58
CA LEU A 828 -19.99 -6.99 20.11
C LEU A 828 -20.31 -7.90 21.31
N GLY A 829 -21.25 -7.52 22.19
CA GLY A 829 -21.61 -8.32 23.36
C GLY A 829 -22.27 -9.68 23.03
N SER A 830 -22.93 -9.80 21.87
CA SER A 830 -23.53 -11.08 21.45
C SER A 830 -22.52 -12.04 20.82
N TYR A 831 -21.32 -11.56 20.47
CA TYR A 831 -20.28 -12.33 19.79
C TYR A 831 -19.51 -13.29 20.73
N PHE A 832 -19.53 -13.03 22.04
CA PHE A 832 -18.75 -13.77 23.05
C PHE A 832 -19.58 -14.75 23.90
N HIS A 833 -20.84 -15.01 23.58
CA HIS A 833 -21.71 -15.90 24.38
C HIS A 833 -22.37 -17.07 23.62
N ASN A 834 -21.98 -17.33 22.36
CA ASN A 834 -22.44 -18.48 21.58
C ASN A 834 -21.25 -19.30 21.08
N ASN A 835 -20.82 -20.30 21.86
CA ASN A 835 -19.64 -21.13 21.53
C ASN A 835 -19.90 -22.22 20.46
N ASP A 836 -21.16 -22.52 20.12
CA ASP A 836 -21.50 -23.67 19.25
C ASP A 836 -21.87 -23.31 17.79
N ALA A 837 -21.75 -22.04 17.39
CA ALA A 837 -22.08 -21.58 16.03
C ALA A 837 -20.87 -21.09 15.21
N LYS A 838 -19.64 -21.28 15.72
CA LYS A 838 -18.44 -20.60 15.22
C LYS A 838 -17.56 -21.46 14.30
N LYS A 839 -18.06 -21.81 13.10
CA LYS A 839 -17.21 -22.47 12.07
C LYS A 839 -17.29 -21.96 10.63
N ASN A 840 -18.34 -21.21 10.24
CA ASN A 840 -18.56 -20.83 8.83
C ASN A 840 -18.52 -19.30 8.54
N ASN A 841 -18.03 -18.46 9.45
CA ASN A 841 -18.03 -17.00 9.25
C ASN A 841 -16.77 -16.24 9.77
N ILE A 842 -15.69 -16.94 10.10
CA ILE A 842 -14.39 -16.29 10.38
C ILE A 842 -13.54 -16.37 9.11
N TYR A 843 -13.34 -15.24 8.44
CA TYR A 843 -12.16 -14.93 7.60
C TYR A 843 -12.22 -13.53 6.99
N PHE A 844 -13.40 -12.91 6.90
CA PHE A 844 -13.60 -11.67 6.12
C PHE A 844 -13.44 -10.35 6.89
N GLN A 845 -13.18 -10.38 8.20
CA GLN A 845 -13.02 -9.17 9.02
C GLN A 845 -11.63 -9.06 9.68
N GLN A 846 -10.90 -10.17 9.82
CA GLN A 846 -9.54 -10.19 10.37
C GLN A 846 -8.49 -9.60 9.41
N SER A 847 -8.83 -9.43 8.12
CA SER A 847 -7.92 -8.88 7.10
C SER A 847 -8.00 -7.35 6.92
N GLU A 848 -8.72 -6.61 7.77
CA GLU A 848 -8.69 -5.13 7.77
C GLU A 848 -8.03 -4.57 9.02
N GLU A 849 -8.23 -5.19 10.19
CA GLU A 849 -7.53 -4.78 11.43
C GLU A 849 -6.03 -5.15 11.38
N GLN A 850 -5.65 -6.27 10.75
CA GLN A 850 -4.25 -6.68 10.58
C GLN A 850 -3.45 -5.83 9.56
N PHE A 851 -4.01 -4.76 8.99
CA PHE A 851 -3.28 -3.80 8.15
C PHE A 851 -3.00 -2.45 8.85
N LEU A 852 -3.34 -2.31 10.13
CA LEU A 852 -3.12 -1.07 10.89
C LEU A 852 -2.40 -1.23 12.25
N GLU A 853 -2.13 -2.46 12.72
CA GLU A 853 -1.46 -2.69 14.02
C GLU A 853 -0.10 -3.45 13.99
N ASP A 854 0.31 -4.06 12.87
CA ASP A 854 1.61 -4.74 12.77
C ASP A 854 2.79 -3.78 12.45
N ASP A 855 2.95 -2.74 13.27
CA ASP A 855 4.22 -2.03 13.49
C ASP A 855 4.57 -2.19 14.99
N PHE A 856 5.70 -2.84 15.28
CA PHE A 856 6.18 -3.28 16.61
C PHE A 856 5.57 -4.58 17.21
N GLU A 857 6.01 -5.75 16.73
CA GLU A 857 6.13 -6.94 17.58
C GLU A 857 7.59 -7.29 17.89
N PHE A 858 7.90 -7.46 19.18
CA PHE A 858 9.22 -7.87 19.66
C PHE A 858 9.41 -9.39 19.48
N ASN A 859 10.55 -9.80 18.93
CA ASN A 859 10.99 -11.20 18.97
C ASN A 859 11.21 -11.66 20.43
N HIS A 860 10.24 -12.37 21.00
CA HIS A 860 10.43 -13.16 22.22
C HIS A 860 11.08 -14.51 21.89
N SER A 861 12.40 -14.57 22.06
CA SER A 861 13.14 -15.84 22.10
C SER A 861 12.78 -16.62 23.36
N ASN A 862 12.35 -17.88 23.20
CA ASN A 862 12.06 -18.80 24.30
C ASN A 862 13.23 -18.88 25.30
N MET A 863 12.96 -18.58 26.58
CA MET A 863 13.81 -18.98 27.70
C MET A 863 13.22 -20.23 28.37
N GLU A 864 14.03 -21.26 28.51
CA GLU A 864 13.65 -22.50 29.19
C GLU A 864 13.46 -22.31 30.71
N ASN A 865 12.73 -23.25 31.33
CA ASN A 865 12.28 -23.21 32.72
C ASN A 865 13.42 -23.11 33.77
N GLY A 866 13.81 -21.88 34.13
CA GLY A 866 14.65 -21.58 35.28
C GLY A 866 13.83 -21.13 36.51
N ARG A 867 13.69 -21.99 37.52
CA ARG A 867 13.06 -21.61 38.81
C ARG A 867 13.92 -20.58 39.57
N MET A 868 13.55 -19.30 39.52
CA MET A 868 14.05 -18.33 40.51
C MET A 868 13.38 -18.56 41.87
N ARG A 869 14.20 -18.70 42.92
CA ARG A 869 13.74 -18.69 44.32
C ARG A 869 13.82 -17.28 44.87
N LEU A 870 12.70 -16.74 45.32
CA LEU A 870 12.68 -15.54 46.16
C LEU A 870 13.17 -15.90 47.57
N ALA A 871 14.10 -15.10 48.10
CA ALA A 871 14.46 -15.11 49.51
C ALA A 871 14.31 -13.68 50.05
N TYR A 872 13.35 -13.48 50.95
CA TYR A 872 13.34 -12.33 51.85
C TYR A 872 14.41 -12.54 52.92
N TYR A 873 15.07 -11.47 53.39
CA TYR A 873 15.01 -11.06 54.80
C TYR A 873 15.51 -9.63 55.02
N GLN A 874 14.99 -9.05 56.10
CA GLN A 874 14.97 -7.64 56.51
C GLN A 874 16.34 -7.00 56.80
N ALA A 875 16.35 -5.66 56.73
CA ALA A 875 16.59 -4.83 57.91
C ALA A 875 15.37 -3.90 58.07
#